data_AF-A0A812YZ34-F1
#
_entry.id   AF-A0A812YZ34-F1
#
_cell.length_a   1.000
_cell.length_b   1.000
_cell.length_c   1.000
_cell.angle_alpha   90.00
_cell.angle_beta   90.00
_cell.angle_gamma   90.00
#
_symmetry.space_group_name_H-M   'P 1'
#
loop_
_entity.id
_entity.type
_entity.pdbx_description
1 polymer ?
#
loop_
_entity_poly.entity_id
_entity_poly.type
_entity_poly.pdbx_seq_one_letter_code
_entity_poly.pdbx_strand_id
1 'polypeptide(L)'
;MVSEHLARILPPVAARCREAQQEERAPLISDPLACPFLEAFGPAPEESEEVERARVVHDAFLDRLLLDAVSRRVRQTLLLGSGLDVRAFRLQLPPQLKVIEVDETNVHEAKSLVLESLGARPRAALRRLTSADADPTKPCFFIILIPPTEAITAIPLLAEIAGQGSTVVAQILRSPHSGEGSVDAHVSAMIAAFQESGWQRPERVGHAALQRFFAGSAPGDDVAALVVAERGLPSGERIERTACKYGTKCYQRDKGHLARFAHPGDRNYRLGLVEFPPGFQPEFESLWQLFRFHDPDESGHLSKEEFRMLLLQCPHLFLESEITNFPEVWKDAGGEGTGYLNFRMFTAWSQKYIQMDLPLGLEVGDASSRPCRFRLGGDGPRCGCQEFQAAGGDGPTSELCVCGHKASMHRSDLAQRTMSAFLEEGAPSHWSADAEGLVEITEEPILSRLQALLHHSHKTTDNWTRDRGCSLHGVNGCSASCASRNRVLVPSKYHLVTAFRNQNQDLWQKYALVKTAVAEECSAASKAKFRVLPTATNDALALPRPMSASDFTVGEAVEVWSNGHEKWLPGEVLAIYSSLTVEEGSAIQAGTVKVGSEAGVKFVKYVPPDHVSATVRKPCSVEGEALDPSINEWYLFHGSRPEALANILVSNFRLTLAGSGATWKDAGKASGTPLYGFGIYFAERITKADEYAAQVKDGGPLPVSPDGRELFCVLLCRVVGGRTNLVTTNEIEREKLRSDVFDGPYHSVFGDRVSTLGKPYKEVVVYDKDQVFPEYLLVYSRSYG
;
A
#
# COMPACT_ATOMS: atom_id res chain seq x y z
N MET A 1 -33.66 30.39 25.57
CA MET A 1 -32.54 30.15 24.63
C MET A 1 -31.62 29.02 25.07
N VAL A 2 -30.93 29.07 26.23
CA VAL A 2 -30.03 27.96 26.65
C VAL A 2 -30.75 26.61 26.85
N SER A 3 -31.98 26.62 27.39
CA SER A 3 -32.74 25.38 27.67
C SER A 3 -33.25 24.65 26.41
N GLU A 4 -33.55 25.36 25.33
CA GLU A 4 -34.10 24.77 24.09
C GLU A 4 -32.99 24.16 23.22
N HIS A 5 -31.82 24.80 23.23
CA HIS A 5 -30.64 24.29 22.53
C HIS A 5 -30.08 23.02 23.21
N LEU A 6 -30.01 23.01 24.55
CA LEU A 6 -29.62 21.82 25.32
C LEU A 6 -30.58 20.65 25.11
N ALA A 7 -31.89 20.92 24.96
CA ALA A 7 -32.89 19.90 24.66
C ALA A 7 -32.64 19.17 23.33
N ARG A 8 -31.95 19.81 22.36
CA ARG A 8 -31.58 19.20 21.07
C ARG A 8 -30.27 18.41 21.13
N ILE A 9 -29.27 18.88 21.88
CA ILE A 9 -27.90 18.31 21.83
C ILE A 9 -27.57 17.29 22.94
N LEU A 10 -28.34 17.23 24.03
CA LEU A 10 -28.13 16.29 25.14
C LEU A 10 -28.70 14.87 24.93
N PRO A 11 -29.90 14.66 24.33
CA PRO A 11 -30.39 13.30 24.04
C PRO A 11 -29.38 12.41 23.27
N PRO A 12 -28.65 12.92 22.26
CA PRO A 12 -27.50 12.25 21.66
C PRO A 12 -26.49 11.63 22.62
N VAL A 13 -26.15 12.39 23.65
CA VAL A 13 -25.12 12.04 24.64
C VAL A 13 -25.69 11.06 25.65
N ALA A 14 -26.95 11.26 26.08
CA ALA A 14 -27.65 10.35 26.99
C ALA A 14 -27.72 8.93 26.43
N ALA A 15 -28.09 8.79 25.15
CA ALA A 15 -28.12 7.52 24.44
C ALA A 15 -26.75 6.81 24.44
N ARG A 16 -25.66 7.54 24.17
CA ARG A 16 -24.31 6.98 24.16
C ARG A 16 -23.79 6.63 25.55
N CYS A 17 -24.12 7.41 26.58
CA CYS A 17 -23.75 7.11 27.96
C CYS A 17 -24.46 5.84 28.45
N ARG A 18 -25.77 5.72 28.20
CA ARG A 18 -26.53 4.51 28.56
C ARG A 18 -26.07 3.28 27.79
N GLU A 19 -25.73 3.42 26.51
CA GLU A 19 -25.12 2.32 25.74
C GLU A 19 -23.77 1.90 26.32
N ALA A 20 -22.92 2.84 26.74
CA ALA A 20 -21.62 2.54 27.34
C ALA A 20 -21.72 1.85 28.72
N GLN A 21 -22.85 2.01 29.41
CA GLN A 21 -23.16 1.38 30.71
C GLN A 21 -23.82 0.00 30.58
N GLN A 22 -24.00 -0.52 29.36
CA GLN A 22 -24.59 -1.86 29.16
C GLN A 22 -23.61 -2.96 29.62
N GLU A 23 -24.00 -3.72 30.64
CA GLU A 23 -23.21 -4.83 31.18
C GLU A 23 -23.57 -6.19 30.55
N GLU A 24 -24.79 -6.33 30.03
CA GLU A 24 -25.32 -7.60 29.51
C GLU A 24 -24.80 -7.97 28.10
N ARG A 25 -24.31 -6.98 27.35
CA ARG A 25 -23.78 -7.16 25.99
C ARG A 25 -22.69 -6.14 25.67
N ALA A 26 -21.84 -6.49 24.70
CA ALA A 26 -20.88 -5.53 24.16
C ALA A 26 -21.61 -4.29 23.60
N PRO A 27 -21.14 -3.07 23.93
CA PRO A 27 -21.78 -1.84 23.46
C PRO A 27 -21.57 -1.68 21.95
N LEU A 28 -22.59 -1.19 21.24
CA LEU A 28 -22.52 -0.89 19.81
C LEU A 28 -21.56 0.26 19.52
N ILE A 29 -21.41 1.18 20.48
CA ILE A 29 -20.50 2.32 20.43
C ILE A 29 -19.80 2.43 21.77
N SER A 30 -18.48 2.61 21.73
CA SER A 30 -17.71 3.04 22.90
C SER A 30 -17.46 4.55 22.81
N ASP A 31 -18.17 5.32 23.64
CA ASP A 31 -17.95 6.75 23.81
C ASP A 31 -17.59 7.06 25.28
N PRO A 32 -16.29 7.13 25.62
CA PRO A 32 -15.86 7.37 27.00
C PRO A 32 -16.17 8.78 27.51
N LEU A 33 -16.55 9.71 26.62
CA LEU A 33 -16.82 11.10 26.98
C LEU A 33 -18.31 11.36 27.23
N ALA A 34 -19.20 10.46 26.82
CA ALA A 34 -20.64 10.67 26.89
C ALA A 34 -21.15 10.93 28.32
N CYS A 35 -20.80 10.09 29.29
CA CYS A 35 -21.24 10.29 30.68
C CYS A 35 -20.65 11.56 31.33
N PRO A 36 -19.35 11.89 31.17
CA PRO A 36 -18.81 13.18 31.61
C PRO A 36 -19.54 14.41 31.05
N PHE A 37 -20.04 14.34 29.81
CA PHE A 37 -20.85 15.42 29.24
C PHE A 37 -22.19 15.61 29.97
N LEU A 38 -22.85 14.52 30.39
CA LEU A 38 -24.10 14.60 31.18
C LEU A 38 -23.86 15.13 32.59
N GLU A 39 -22.74 14.78 33.21
CA GLU A 39 -22.35 15.33 34.52
C GLU A 39 -22.16 16.85 34.45
N ALA A 40 -21.60 17.35 33.34
CA ALA A 40 -21.35 18.78 33.14
C ALA A 40 -22.62 19.58 32.79
N PHE A 41 -23.50 19.03 31.96
CA PHE A 41 -24.67 19.76 31.43
C PHE A 41 -26.00 19.40 32.10
N GLY A 42 -26.04 18.36 32.93
CA GLY A 42 -27.26 17.84 33.54
C GLY A 42 -27.96 16.79 32.68
N PRO A 43 -29.09 16.25 33.17
CA PRO A 43 -29.82 15.19 32.49
C PRO A 43 -30.43 15.68 31.16
N ALA A 44 -30.44 14.80 30.15
CA ALA A 44 -31.18 15.05 28.92
C ALA A 44 -32.70 14.91 29.15
N PRO A 45 -33.54 15.60 28.35
CA PRO A 45 -34.97 15.29 28.28
C PRO A 45 -35.22 13.81 27.99
N GLU A 46 -36.32 13.26 28.51
CA GLU A 46 -36.70 11.88 28.24
C GLU A 46 -37.15 11.71 26.78
N GLU A 47 -36.56 10.72 26.10
CA GLU A 47 -37.00 10.24 24.80
C GLU A 47 -37.54 8.81 24.94
N SER A 48 -38.41 8.39 24.02
CA SER A 48 -38.85 6.99 23.97
C SER A 48 -37.64 6.07 23.73
N GLU A 49 -37.62 4.92 24.39
CA GLU A 49 -36.56 3.91 24.25
C GLU A 49 -36.27 3.54 22.79
N GLU A 50 -37.29 3.49 21.93
CA GLU A 50 -37.16 3.21 20.49
C GLU A 50 -36.29 4.26 19.76
N VAL A 51 -36.49 5.55 20.04
CA VAL A 51 -35.77 6.67 19.42
C VAL A 51 -34.34 6.71 19.93
N GLU A 52 -34.16 6.49 21.23
CA GLU A 52 -32.83 6.40 21.82
C GLU A 52 -32.03 5.23 21.21
N ARG A 53 -32.66 4.06 21.08
CA ARG A 53 -32.06 2.88 20.46
C ARG A 53 -31.71 3.15 18.99
N ALA A 54 -32.62 3.80 18.25
CA ALA A 54 -32.39 4.22 16.87
C ALA A 54 -31.13 5.06 16.76
N ARG A 55 -30.95 5.98 17.70
CA ARG A 55 -29.84 6.91 17.72
C ARG A 55 -28.50 6.23 17.90
N VAL A 56 -28.41 5.26 18.82
CA VAL A 56 -27.20 4.44 19.01
C VAL A 56 -26.88 3.62 17.76
N VAL A 57 -27.87 2.99 17.14
CA VAL A 57 -27.65 2.19 15.93
C VAL A 57 -27.17 3.07 14.77
N HIS A 58 -27.81 4.21 14.57
CA HIS A 58 -27.41 5.17 13.54
C HIS A 58 -26.02 5.72 13.82
N ASP A 59 -25.68 6.08 15.07
CA ASP A 59 -24.34 6.58 15.38
C ASP A 59 -23.26 5.51 15.11
N ALA A 60 -23.52 4.23 15.39
CA ALA A 60 -22.60 3.12 15.14
C ALA A 60 -22.43 2.86 13.64
N PHE A 61 -23.52 2.98 12.88
CA PHE A 61 -23.50 2.85 11.42
C PHE A 61 -22.74 4.01 10.76
N LEU A 62 -22.99 5.24 11.20
CA LEU A 62 -22.29 6.44 10.73
C LEU A 62 -20.78 6.37 11.03
N ASP A 63 -20.38 5.82 12.19
CA ASP A 63 -18.96 5.58 12.49
C ASP A 63 -18.31 4.66 11.46
N ARG A 64 -18.97 3.55 11.11
CA ARG A 64 -18.47 2.61 10.11
C ARG A 64 -18.39 3.25 8.73
N LEU A 65 -19.42 3.99 8.31
CA LEU A 65 -19.42 4.68 7.02
C LEU A 65 -18.33 5.75 6.95
N LEU A 66 -18.10 6.50 8.03
CA LEU A 66 -17.00 7.46 8.08
C LEU A 66 -15.64 6.76 7.97
N LEU A 67 -15.42 5.66 8.70
CA LEU A 67 -14.17 4.90 8.64
C LEU A 67 -13.94 4.27 7.25
N ASP A 68 -14.99 3.77 6.61
CA ASP A 68 -14.96 3.26 5.23
C ASP A 68 -14.70 4.39 4.21
N ALA A 69 -15.34 5.55 4.33
CA ALA A 69 -15.04 6.70 3.49
C ALA A 69 -13.56 7.13 3.64
N VAL A 70 -13.05 7.13 4.87
CA VAL A 70 -11.64 7.43 5.17
C VAL A 70 -10.71 6.37 4.56
N SER A 71 -11.08 5.08 4.59
CA SER A 71 -10.33 3.99 3.95
C SER A 71 -10.29 4.16 2.42
N ARG A 72 -11.42 4.58 1.83
CA ARG A 72 -11.59 4.95 0.40
C ARG A 72 -10.99 6.31 0.00
N ARG A 73 -10.10 6.84 0.84
CA ARG A 73 -9.31 8.05 0.60
C ARG A 73 -10.06 9.39 0.71
N VAL A 74 -11.23 9.43 1.34
CA VAL A 74 -11.81 10.70 1.78
C VAL A 74 -10.90 11.31 2.88
N ARG A 75 -10.58 12.61 2.75
CA ARG A 75 -9.64 13.31 3.64
C ARG A 75 -10.24 14.54 4.32
N GLN A 76 -11.53 14.76 4.13
CA GLN A 76 -12.30 15.73 4.90
C GLN A 76 -13.69 15.16 5.21
N THR A 77 -14.19 15.44 6.41
CA THR A 77 -15.56 15.13 6.81
C THR A 77 -16.17 16.36 7.45
N LEU A 78 -17.46 16.58 7.21
CA LEU A 78 -18.21 17.70 7.74
C LEU A 78 -19.42 17.19 8.53
N LEU A 79 -19.51 17.59 9.79
CA LEU A 79 -20.61 17.29 10.71
C LEU A 79 -21.49 18.55 10.84
N LEU A 80 -22.65 18.55 10.20
CA LEU A 80 -23.61 19.65 10.25
C LEU A 80 -24.57 19.44 11.43
N GLY A 81 -24.59 20.38 12.38
CA GLY A 81 -25.24 20.18 13.69
C GLY A 81 -24.40 19.29 14.59
N SER A 82 -23.10 19.57 14.66
CA SER A 82 -22.14 18.70 15.34
C SER A 82 -22.42 18.52 16.84
N GLY A 83 -23.13 19.45 17.49
CA GLY A 83 -23.51 19.37 18.90
C GLY A 83 -22.38 18.91 19.79
N LEU A 84 -22.66 17.89 20.60
CA LEU A 84 -21.71 17.21 21.48
C LEU A 84 -21.13 15.92 20.85
N ASP A 85 -21.04 15.83 19.52
CA ASP A 85 -20.40 14.72 18.82
C ASP A 85 -18.89 14.68 19.09
N VAL A 86 -18.36 13.55 19.52
CA VAL A 86 -16.93 13.40 19.85
C VAL A 86 -16.21 12.38 18.96
N ARG A 87 -16.72 12.10 17.75
CA ARG A 87 -16.07 11.22 16.76
C ARG A 87 -14.59 11.59 16.53
N ALA A 88 -14.28 12.88 16.48
CA ALA A 88 -12.90 13.38 16.37
C ALA A 88 -11.98 12.98 17.54
N PHE A 89 -12.53 12.60 18.69
CA PHE A 89 -11.81 12.27 19.93
C PHE A 89 -11.82 10.75 20.21
N ARG A 90 -12.87 10.02 19.80
CA ARG A 90 -13.04 8.59 20.09
C ARG A 90 -12.69 7.65 18.93
N LEU A 91 -12.87 8.06 17.67
CA LEU A 91 -12.59 7.18 16.51
C LEU A 91 -11.10 7.15 16.14
N GLN A 92 -10.63 6.00 15.64
CA GLN A 92 -9.26 5.84 15.12
C GLN A 92 -9.11 6.51 13.75
N LEU A 93 -9.11 7.85 13.75
CA LEU A 93 -8.99 8.67 12.55
C LEU A 93 -7.53 9.03 12.28
N PRO A 94 -7.10 9.09 11.01
CA PRO A 94 -5.77 9.59 10.68
C PRO A 94 -5.61 11.06 11.13
N PRO A 95 -4.46 11.46 11.72
CA PRO A 95 -4.24 12.83 12.18
C PRO A 95 -4.45 13.91 11.12
N GLN A 96 -4.19 13.58 9.86
CA GLN A 96 -4.36 14.45 8.70
C GLN A 96 -5.80 14.55 8.16
N LEU A 97 -6.73 13.74 8.67
CA LEU A 97 -8.14 13.86 8.31
C LEU A 97 -8.66 15.21 8.83
N LYS A 98 -9.24 16.02 7.95
CA LYS A 98 -9.88 17.28 8.34
C LYS A 98 -11.29 16.98 8.83
N VAL A 99 -11.54 17.11 10.13
CA VAL A 99 -12.89 17.00 10.70
C VAL A 99 -13.43 18.40 10.89
N ILE A 100 -14.55 18.71 10.25
CA ILE A 100 -15.18 20.03 10.25
C ILE A 100 -16.48 19.92 11.03
N GLU A 101 -16.52 20.53 12.21
CA GLU A 101 -17.71 20.65 13.04
C GLU A 101 -18.41 21.97 12.71
N VAL A 102 -19.68 21.90 12.31
CA VAL A 102 -20.50 23.06 11.98
C VAL A 102 -21.65 23.16 12.97
N ASP A 103 -21.66 24.23 13.76
CA ASP A 103 -22.67 24.51 14.79
C ASP A 103 -22.57 25.96 15.29
N GLU A 104 -23.51 26.37 16.15
CA GLU A 104 -23.49 27.67 16.80
C GLU A 104 -22.27 27.85 17.74
N THR A 105 -21.79 29.09 17.88
CA THR A 105 -20.59 29.41 18.67
C THR A 105 -20.71 28.98 20.13
N ASN A 106 -21.86 29.23 20.76
CA ASN A 106 -22.17 28.85 22.14
C ASN A 106 -22.07 27.31 22.36
N VAL A 107 -22.46 26.49 21.38
CA VAL A 107 -22.33 25.02 21.44
C VAL A 107 -20.87 24.61 21.43
N HIS A 108 -20.09 25.19 20.51
CA HIS A 108 -18.66 24.92 20.42
C HIS A 108 -17.88 25.35 21.67
N GLU A 109 -18.23 26.50 22.26
CA GLU A 109 -17.64 26.98 23.51
C GLU A 109 -17.96 26.03 24.67
N ALA A 110 -19.23 25.67 24.84
CA ALA A 110 -19.69 24.73 25.86
C ALA A 110 -18.99 23.37 25.74
N LYS A 111 -18.92 22.81 24.52
CA LYS A 111 -18.23 21.55 24.24
C LYS A 111 -16.72 21.63 24.55
N SER A 112 -16.08 22.73 24.17
CA SER A 112 -14.64 22.93 24.38
C SER A 112 -14.30 22.97 25.87
N LEU A 113 -15.12 23.66 26.67
CA LEU A 113 -14.91 23.77 28.12
C LEU A 113 -14.89 22.40 28.80
N VAL A 114 -15.80 21.50 28.42
CA VAL A 114 -15.84 20.13 28.98
C VAL A 114 -14.68 19.27 28.45
N LEU A 115 -14.36 19.35 27.15
CA LEU A 115 -13.23 18.59 26.60
C LEU A 115 -11.88 19.02 27.21
N GLU A 116 -11.71 20.31 27.47
CA GLU A 116 -10.52 20.87 28.09
C GLU A 116 -10.40 20.44 29.57
N SER A 117 -11.50 20.46 30.33
CA SER A 117 -11.50 20.02 31.73
C SER A 117 -11.16 18.53 31.87
N LEU A 118 -11.52 17.72 30.87
CA LEU A 118 -11.20 16.29 30.79
C LEU A 118 -9.81 15.99 30.18
N GLY A 119 -9.07 17.01 29.72
CA GLY A 119 -7.79 16.83 29.05
C GLY A 119 -7.89 16.10 27.69
N ALA A 120 -9.08 16.00 27.11
CA ALA A 120 -9.30 15.31 25.85
C ALA A 120 -8.60 16.05 24.70
N ARG A 121 -8.05 15.28 23.75
CA ARG A 121 -7.38 15.80 22.55
C ARG A 121 -7.96 15.15 21.31
N PRO A 122 -8.23 15.93 20.24
CA PRO A 122 -8.72 15.35 19.00
C PRO A 122 -7.62 14.49 18.35
N ARG A 123 -8.02 13.37 17.77
CA ARG A 123 -7.13 12.43 17.05
C ARG A 123 -6.87 12.85 15.61
N ALA A 124 -7.66 13.78 15.08
CA ALA A 124 -7.63 14.30 13.72
C ALA A 124 -7.58 15.84 13.72
N ALA A 125 -7.31 16.43 12.55
CA ALA A 125 -7.27 17.89 12.37
C ALA A 125 -8.69 18.47 12.47
N LEU A 126 -9.08 18.88 13.67
CA LEU A 126 -10.41 19.40 14.00
C LEU A 126 -10.51 20.91 13.71
N ARG A 127 -11.58 21.32 13.02
CA ARG A 127 -11.92 22.72 12.77
C ARG A 127 -13.39 22.94 13.09
N ARG A 128 -13.70 23.95 13.91
CA ARG A 128 -15.07 24.34 14.26
C ARG A 128 -15.45 25.61 13.51
N LEU A 129 -16.61 25.60 12.86
CA LEU A 129 -17.09 26.68 12.00
C LEU A 129 -18.57 26.96 12.30
N THR A 130 -19.02 28.19 12.09
CA THR A 130 -20.44 28.55 12.21
C THR A 130 -21.20 28.41 10.89
N SER A 131 -20.48 28.18 9.78
CA SER A 131 -21.03 27.92 8.46
C SER A 131 -20.32 26.74 7.80
N ALA A 132 -21.04 26.02 6.94
CA ALA A 132 -20.49 24.88 6.22
C ALA A 132 -19.47 25.35 5.17
N ASP A 133 -18.20 24.99 5.36
CA ASP A 133 -17.10 25.28 4.44
C ASP A 133 -16.15 24.08 4.39
N ALA A 134 -16.14 23.42 3.23
CA ALA A 134 -15.28 22.30 2.89
C ALA A 134 -14.57 22.60 1.56
N ASP A 135 -13.46 21.92 1.28
CA ASP A 135 -12.73 22.12 0.02
C ASP A 135 -13.52 21.48 -1.14
N PRO A 136 -14.14 22.27 -2.04
CA PRO A 136 -14.99 21.73 -3.11
C PRO A 136 -14.21 20.96 -4.18
N THR A 137 -12.87 21.01 -4.15
CA THR A 137 -12.03 20.26 -5.09
C THR A 137 -11.74 18.82 -4.64
N LYS A 138 -12.16 18.45 -3.42
CA LYS A 138 -11.88 17.14 -2.81
C LYS A 138 -13.16 16.44 -2.38
N PRO A 139 -13.20 15.09 -2.43
CA PRO A 139 -14.31 14.35 -1.86
C PRO A 139 -14.42 14.63 -0.36
N CYS A 140 -15.65 14.79 0.10
CA CYS A 140 -16.01 15.03 1.50
C CYS A 140 -17.07 14.02 1.95
N PHE A 141 -16.96 13.55 3.19
CA PHE A 141 -17.99 12.74 3.83
C PHE A 141 -18.84 13.64 4.74
N PHE A 142 -20.07 13.92 4.35
CA PHE A 142 -20.99 14.80 5.06
C PHE A 142 -21.91 13.99 5.97
N ILE A 143 -22.07 14.41 7.22
CA ILE A 143 -23.05 13.88 8.16
C ILE A 143 -23.97 15.04 8.57
N ILE A 144 -25.27 14.89 8.34
CA ILE A 144 -26.29 15.87 8.72
C ILE A 144 -27.03 15.37 9.96
N LEU A 145 -26.93 16.13 11.06
CA LEU A 145 -27.50 15.81 12.37
C LEU A 145 -28.53 16.85 12.86
N ILE A 146 -28.81 17.88 12.04
CA ILE A 146 -29.86 18.88 12.30
C ILE A 146 -31.26 18.34 11.91
N PRO A 147 -32.35 18.94 12.43
CA PRO A 147 -33.72 18.55 12.10
C PRO A 147 -34.01 18.52 10.60
N PRO A 148 -34.92 17.65 10.13
CA PRO A 148 -35.16 17.44 8.71
C PRO A 148 -35.53 18.70 7.92
N THR A 149 -36.31 19.59 8.51
CA THR A 149 -36.72 20.86 7.88
C THR A 149 -35.53 21.78 7.62
N GLU A 150 -34.64 21.92 8.60
CA GLU A 150 -33.38 22.67 8.47
C GLU A 150 -32.41 21.96 7.50
N ALA A 151 -32.30 20.63 7.59
CA ALA A 151 -31.47 19.81 6.71
C ALA A 151 -31.83 20.01 5.23
N ILE A 152 -33.12 19.95 4.89
CA ILE A 152 -33.62 20.13 3.52
C ILE A 152 -33.17 21.48 2.95
N THR A 153 -33.22 22.56 3.75
CA THR A 153 -32.79 23.89 3.32
C THR A 153 -31.27 24.02 3.13
N ALA A 154 -30.47 23.17 3.80
CA ALA A 154 -29.01 23.20 3.72
C ALA A 154 -28.44 22.41 2.53
N ILE A 155 -29.20 21.46 1.97
CA ILE A 155 -28.72 20.56 0.89
C ILE A 155 -28.14 21.29 -0.34
N PRO A 156 -28.75 22.38 -0.86
CA PRO A 156 -28.18 23.11 -1.99
C PRO A 156 -26.79 23.67 -1.69
N LEU A 157 -26.59 24.24 -0.50
CA LEU A 157 -25.30 24.77 -0.07
C LEU A 157 -24.25 23.66 0.09
N LEU A 158 -24.64 22.51 0.65
CA LEU A 158 -23.76 21.35 0.74
C LEU A 158 -23.31 20.86 -0.65
N ALA A 159 -24.19 20.97 -1.66
CA ALA A 159 -23.87 20.59 -3.03
C ALA A 159 -22.79 21.47 -3.67
N GLU A 160 -22.68 22.75 -3.27
CA GLU A 160 -21.67 23.70 -3.75
C GLU A 160 -20.28 23.40 -3.19
N ILE A 161 -20.22 22.90 -1.95
CA ILE A 161 -18.96 22.58 -1.24
C ILE A 161 -18.58 21.09 -1.34
N ALA A 162 -19.39 20.27 -2.02
CA ALA A 162 -19.15 18.85 -2.23
C ALA A 162 -18.31 18.61 -3.51
N GLY A 163 -17.06 18.19 -3.33
CA GLY A 163 -16.23 17.73 -4.44
C GLY A 163 -16.70 16.40 -5.03
N GLN A 164 -16.17 16.04 -6.20
CA GLN A 164 -16.46 14.75 -6.84
C GLN A 164 -16.03 13.57 -5.96
N GLY A 165 -16.87 12.53 -5.90
CA GLY A 165 -16.73 11.38 -5.01
C GLY A 165 -17.16 11.65 -3.56
N SER A 166 -17.89 12.74 -3.29
CA SER A 166 -18.43 13.00 -1.95
C SER A 166 -19.63 12.12 -1.65
N THR A 167 -19.83 11.80 -0.38
CA THR A 167 -21.01 11.09 0.13
C THR A 167 -21.63 11.93 1.23
N VAL A 168 -22.95 12.00 1.27
CA VAL A 168 -23.70 12.65 2.35
C VAL A 168 -24.65 11.64 2.98
N VAL A 169 -24.72 11.65 4.30
CA VAL A 169 -25.68 10.89 5.08
C VAL A 169 -26.45 11.83 6.00
N ALA A 170 -27.78 11.78 5.94
CA ALA A 170 -28.66 12.57 6.79
C ALA A 170 -29.44 11.66 7.74
N GLN A 171 -29.45 12.04 9.02
CA GLN A 171 -30.22 11.34 10.05
C GLN A 171 -31.61 11.97 10.20
N ILE A 172 -32.64 11.12 10.20
CA ILE A 172 -34.03 11.51 10.44
C ILE A 172 -34.53 10.70 11.64
N LEU A 173 -35.07 11.38 12.64
CA LEU A 173 -35.69 10.77 13.82
C LEU A 173 -37.15 11.23 13.90
N ARG A 174 -38.02 10.38 14.47
CA ARG A 174 -39.42 10.71 14.76
C ARG A 174 -39.49 11.86 15.76
N SER A 175 -40.28 12.87 15.42
CA SER A 175 -40.52 14.01 16.32
C SER A 175 -41.46 13.62 17.47
N PRO A 176 -41.21 14.12 18.70
CA PRO A 176 -42.15 13.99 19.81
C PRO A 176 -43.35 14.96 19.72
N HIS A 177 -43.35 15.94 18.81
CA HIS A 177 -44.41 16.95 18.71
C HIS A 177 -45.47 16.59 17.66
N SER A 178 -46.74 16.54 18.08
CA SER A 178 -47.88 16.32 17.19
C SER A 178 -48.06 17.52 16.24
N GLY A 179 -47.54 17.40 15.02
CA GLY A 179 -47.60 18.47 14.00
C GLY A 179 -46.39 18.48 13.05
N GLU A 180 -45.28 17.87 13.44
CA GLU A 180 -44.14 17.64 12.56
C GLU A 180 -44.38 16.40 11.70
N GLY A 181 -44.01 16.45 10.42
CA GLY A 181 -44.32 15.40 9.44
C GLY A 181 -43.78 14.02 9.83
N SER A 182 -44.37 12.97 9.26
CA SER A 182 -43.89 11.59 9.46
C SER A 182 -42.44 11.42 8.97
N VAL A 183 -41.74 10.41 9.50
CA VAL A 183 -40.39 10.05 9.04
C VAL A 183 -40.37 9.85 7.52
N ASP A 184 -41.38 9.16 6.96
CA ASP A 184 -41.51 8.94 5.52
C ASP A 184 -41.70 10.22 4.70
N ALA A 185 -42.48 11.17 5.21
CA ALA A 185 -42.65 12.47 4.56
C ALA A 185 -41.33 13.24 4.50
N HIS A 186 -40.56 13.23 5.59
CA HIS A 186 -39.23 13.85 5.64
C HIS A 186 -38.22 13.15 4.73
N VAL A 187 -38.20 11.81 4.70
CA VAL A 187 -37.36 11.03 3.78
C VAL A 187 -37.67 11.41 2.33
N SER A 188 -38.94 11.45 1.96
CA SER A 188 -39.38 11.78 0.60
C SER A 188 -38.96 13.18 0.19
N ALA A 189 -39.17 14.17 1.08
CA ALA A 189 -38.77 15.55 0.84
C ALA A 189 -37.24 15.71 0.72
N MET A 190 -36.48 14.97 1.52
CA MET A 190 -35.02 15.05 1.51
C MET A 190 -34.40 14.39 0.27
N ILE A 191 -34.94 13.25 -0.17
CA ILE A 191 -34.58 12.62 -1.44
C ILE A 191 -34.81 13.60 -2.58
N ALA A 192 -35.99 14.25 -2.64
CA ALA A 192 -36.29 15.25 -3.66
C ALA A 192 -35.27 16.42 -3.64
N ALA A 193 -34.97 16.96 -2.45
CA ALA A 193 -34.00 18.05 -2.32
C ALA A 193 -32.57 17.66 -2.76
N PHE A 194 -32.13 16.43 -2.49
CA PHE A 194 -30.86 15.90 -2.98
C PHE A 194 -30.85 15.80 -4.51
N GLN A 195 -31.92 15.25 -5.10
CA GLN A 195 -32.06 15.13 -6.56
C GLN A 195 -32.02 16.50 -7.24
N GLU A 196 -32.81 17.46 -6.75
CA GLU A 196 -32.88 18.82 -7.28
C GLU A 196 -31.54 19.56 -7.17
N SER A 197 -30.75 19.26 -6.13
CA SER A 197 -29.42 19.84 -5.93
C SER A 197 -28.30 19.09 -6.67
N GLY A 198 -28.64 18.11 -7.52
CA GLY A 198 -27.70 17.37 -8.35
C GLY A 198 -26.88 16.32 -7.61
N TRP A 199 -27.37 15.83 -6.48
CA TRP A 199 -26.84 14.61 -5.86
C TRP A 199 -27.41 13.37 -6.58
N GLN A 200 -26.61 12.32 -6.65
CA GLN A 200 -26.90 11.06 -7.34
C GLN A 200 -27.25 9.98 -6.32
N ARG A 201 -28.09 9.02 -6.75
CA ARG A 201 -28.52 7.86 -5.95
C ARG A 201 -28.99 8.21 -4.52
N PRO A 202 -29.88 9.20 -4.33
CA PRO A 202 -30.44 9.47 -3.02
C PRO A 202 -31.37 8.34 -2.60
N GLU A 203 -31.02 7.64 -1.53
CA GLU A 203 -31.67 6.40 -1.12
C GLU A 203 -31.87 6.37 0.40
N ARG A 204 -32.98 5.76 0.83
CA ARG A 204 -33.20 5.41 2.23
C ARG A 204 -32.37 4.18 2.58
N VAL A 205 -31.61 4.24 3.67
CA VAL A 205 -30.99 3.04 4.25
C VAL A 205 -32.08 2.27 4.98
N GLY A 206 -32.54 1.17 4.36
CA GLY A 206 -33.68 0.41 4.88
C GLY A 206 -33.41 -0.29 6.22
N HIS A 207 -34.44 -0.39 7.06
CA HIS A 207 -34.42 -1.10 8.34
C HIS A 207 -33.77 -2.51 8.24
N ALA A 208 -34.13 -3.28 7.20
CA ALA A 208 -33.58 -4.61 6.97
C ALA A 208 -32.06 -4.62 6.74
N ALA A 209 -31.49 -3.58 6.12
CA ALA A 209 -30.05 -3.46 5.94
C ALA A 209 -29.36 -3.22 7.29
N LEU A 210 -29.89 -2.31 8.11
CA LEU A 210 -29.39 -2.05 9.46
C LEU A 210 -29.54 -3.28 10.38
N GLN A 211 -30.64 -4.03 10.29
CA GLN A 211 -30.85 -5.25 11.08
C GLN A 211 -29.81 -6.33 10.79
N ARG A 212 -29.38 -6.47 9.53
CA ARG A 212 -28.31 -7.41 9.14
C ARG A 212 -26.97 -7.05 9.78
N PHE A 213 -26.67 -5.76 9.88
CA PHE A 213 -25.42 -5.27 10.49
C PHE A 213 -25.41 -5.34 12.02
N PHE A 214 -26.57 -5.29 12.68
CA PHE A 214 -26.71 -5.19 14.13
C PHE A 214 -27.61 -6.27 14.76
N ALA A 215 -27.73 -7.43 14.13
CA ALA A 215 -28.42 -8.62 14.64
C ALA A 215 -29.81 -8.33 15.24
N GLY A 216 -30.67 -7.61 14.50
CA GLY A 216 -32.05 -7.32 14.90
C GLY A 216 -32.26 -6.07 15.77
N SER A 217 -31.19 -5.33 16.10
CA SER A 217 -31.29 -4.12 16.93
C SER A 217 -31.72 -2.84 16.21
N ALA A 218 -32.06 -2.88 14.91
CA ALA A 218 -32.31 -1.68 14.12
C ALA A 218 -33.67 -1.03 14.46
N PRO A 219 -33.81 0.30 14.33
CA PRO A 219 -35.06 1.00 14.60
C PRO A 219 -36.08 0.84 13.49
N GLY A 220 -37.36 0.71 13.83
CA GLY A 220 -38.45 0.67 12.85
C GLY A 220 -38.42 1.88 11.90
N ASP A 221 -38.86 1.66 10.67
CA ASP A 221 -38.84 2.68 9.61
C ASP A 221 -39.74 3.90 9.93
N ASP A 222 -40.68 3.75 10.85
CA ASP A 222 -41.54 4.80 11.40
C ASP A 222 -40.90 5.60 12.54
N VAL A 223 -39.82 5.08 13.14
CA VAL A 223 -39.10 5.67 14.28
C VAL A 223 -37.91 6.51 13.81
N ALA A 224 -37.15 6.00 12.83
CA ALA A 224 -35.96 6.67 12.34
C ALA A 224 -35.57 6.20 10.93
N ALA A 225 -34.85 7.05 10.20
CA ALA A 225 -34.27 6.72 8.90
C ALA A 225 -32.90 7.37 8.71
N LEU A 226 -32.09 6.80 7.83
CA LEU A 226 -30.94 7.47 7.23
C LEU A 226 -31.20 7.64 5.74
N VAL A 227 -30.85 8.81 5.19
CA VAL A 227 -30.86 9.07 3.75
C VAL A 227 -29.41 9.26 3.30
N VAL A 228 -28.96 8.51 2.31
CA VAL A 228 -27.61 8.64 1.73
C VAL A 228 -27.72 9.18 0.31
N ALA A 229 -26.75 10.00 -0.13
CA ALA A 229 -26.61 10.43 -1.51
C ALA A 229 -25.13 10.66 -1.86
N GLU A 230 -24.80 10.70 -3.16
CA GLU A 230 -23.43 10.82 -3.66
C GLU A 230 -23.25 11.99 -4.64
N ARG A 231 -22.04 12.58 -4.72
CA ARG A 231 -21.72 13.71 -5.59
C ARG A 231 -20.66 13.31 -6.60
N GLY A 232 -20.93 13.56 -7.88
CA GLY A 232 -19.89 13.54 -8.91
C GLY A 232 -19.18 12.20 -9.06
N LEU A 233 -19.93 11.08 -9.00
CA LEU A 233 -19.46 9.91 -9.74
C LEU A 233 -19.28 10.38 -11.20
N PRO A 234 -18.14 10.09 -11.86
CA PRO A 234 -18.06 10.31 -13.29
C PRO A 234 -19.25 9.60 -13.91
N SER A 235 -19.96 10.27 -14.81
CA SER A 235 -20.77 9.62 -15.84
C SER A 235 -19.90 8.82 -16.83
N GLY A 236 -18.80 8.24 -16.36
CA GLY A 236 -18.22 7.04 -16.93
C GLY A 236 -18.91 5.90 -16.21
N GLU A 237 -19.87 5.28 -16.90
CA GLU A 237 -20.51 4.04 -16.52
C GLU A 237 -19.62 3.20 -15.58
N ARG A 238 -20.04 2.99 -14.33
CA ARG A 238 -20.00 1.60 -13.87
C ARG A 238 -20.86 0.90 -14.90
N ILE A 239 -20.24 0.24 -15.88
CA ILE A 239 -21.00 -0.57 -16.82
C ILE A 239 -21.48 -1.75 -15.99
N GLU A 240 -22.59 -1.55 -15.26
CA GLU A 240 -23.44 -2.60 -14.73
C GLU A 240 -23.94 -3.34 -15.98
N ARG A 241 -23.11 -4.28 -16.43
CA ARG A 241 -23.48 -5.19 -17.50
C ARG A 241 -24.39 -6.20 -16.87
N THR A 242 -25.45 -6.55 -17.58
CA THR A 242 -26.26 -7.68 -17.19
C THR A 242 -25.43 -8.95 -17.36
N ALA A 243 -25.45 -9.86 -16.39
CA ALA A 243 -24.84 -11.17 -16.54
C ALA A 243 -25.42 -11.85 -17.78
N CYS A 244 -24.56 -12.40 -18.63
CA CYS A 244 -25.00 -13.15 -19.79
C CYS A 244 -25.80 -14.37 -19.32
N LYS A 245 -27.04 -14.51 -19.79
CA LYS A 245 -27.91 -15.65 -19.46
C LYS A 245 -27.35 -17.02 -19.91
N TYR A 246 -26.34 -17.02 -20.79
CA TYR A 246 -25.66 -18.22 -21.26
C TYR A 246 -24.34 -18.49 -20.51
N GLY A 247 -23.95 -17.62 -19.58
CA GLY A 247 -22.78 -17.80 -18.72
C GLY A 247 -21.52 -18.18 -19.50
N THR A 248 -20.81 -19.20 -19.02
CA THR A 248 -19.58 -19.69 -19.68
C THR A 248 -19.85 -20.41 -21.01
N LYS A 249 -21.10 -20.79 -21.28
CA LYS A 249 -21.55 -21.46 -22.52
C LYS A 249 -21.94 -20.48 -23.63
N CYS A 250 -21.73 -19.18 -23.43
CA CYS A 250 -22.04 -18.16 -24.44
C CYS A 250 -21.07 -18.23 -25.64
N TYR A 251 -21.62 -18.51 -26.83
CA TYR A 251 -20.86 -18.53 -28.09
C TYR A 251 -20.82 -17.16 -28.80
N GLN A 252 -21.67 -16.21 -28.40
CA GLN A 252 -21.67 -14.85 -28.93
C GLN A 252 -20.61 -14.00 -28.21
N ARG A 253 -19.63 -13.51 -28.97
CA ARG A 253 -18.50 -12.70 -28.47
C ARG A 253 -18.21 -11.48 -29.33
N ASP A 254 -19.19 -11.02 -30.11
CA ASP A 254 -19.04 -9.80 -30.89
C ASP A 254 -18.99 -8.55 -29.99
N LYS A 255 -18.47 -7.45 -30.53
CA LYS A 255 -18.28 -6.20 -29.78
C LYS A 255 -19.58 -5.64 -29.20
N GLY A 256 -20.72 -5.85 -29.85
CA GLY A 256 -22.02 -5.38 -29.36
C GLY A 256 -22.53 -6.19 -28.18
N HIS A 257 -22.35 -7.51 -28.24
CA HIS A 257 -22.70 -8.42 -27.14
C HIS A 257 -21.82 -8.19 -25.91
N LEU A 258 -20.49 -8.16 -26.09
CA LEU A 258 -19.54 -7.96 -25.00
C LEU A 258 -19.64 -6.58 -24.35
N ALA A 259 -20.19 -5.58 -25.05
CA ALA A 259 -20.47 -4.28 -24.46
C ALA A 259 -21.65 -4.31 -23.46
N ARG A 260 -22.62 -5.20 -23.68
CA ARG A 260 -23.89 -5.27 -22.92
C ARG A 260 -23.90 -6.33 -21.83
N PHE A 261 -23.19 -7.44 -22.04
CA PHE A 261 -23.24 -8.58 -21.14
C PHE A 261 -21.88 -8.92 -20.53
N ALA A 262 -21.86 -9.30 -19.26
CA ALA A 262 -20.68 -9.80 -18.55
C ALA A 262 -20.75 -11.32 -18.39
N HIS A 263 -19.61 -11.99 -18.49
CA HIS A 263 -19.46 -13.44 -18.39
C HIS A 263 -18.54 -13.81 -17.22
N PRO A 264 -18.65 -15.02 -16.64
CA PRO A 264 -17.71 -15.48 -15.61
C PRO A 264 -16.25 -15.36 -16.06
N GLY A 265 -15.41 -14.75 -15.21
CA GLY A 265 -14.02 -14.43 -15.52
C GLY A 265 -13.79 -13.05 -16.16
N ASP A 266 -14.83 -12.38 -16.66
CA ASP A 266 -14.72 -10.98 -17.09
C ASP A 266 -14.43 -10.07 -15.89
N ARG A 267 -13.65 -9.00 -16.12
CA ARG A 267 -13.27 -8.04 -15.07
C ARG A 267 -14.48 -7.39 -14.38
N ASN A 268 -15.56 -7.17 -15.12
CA ASN A 268 -16.79 -6.54 -14.60
C ASN A 268 -17.76 -7.56 -14.00
N TYR A 269 -17.47 -8.87 -14.10
CA TYR A 269 -18.25 -9.93 -13.46
C TYR A 269 -17.80 -10.08 -12.00
N ARG A 270 -18.14 -9.09 -11.18
CA ARG A 270 -17.81 -9.04 -9.74
C ARG A 270 -18.95 -8.50 -8.91
N LEU A 271 -18.93 -8.81 -7.63
CA LEU A 271 -19.92 -8.38 -6.67
C LEU A 271 -20.07 -6.85 -6.69
N GLY A 272 -21.27 -6.38 -7.02
CA GLY A 272 -21.59 -4.95 -7.14
C GLY A 272 -21.15 -4.26 -8.44
N LEU A 273 -20.61 -5.01 -9.42
CA LEU A 273 -20.23 -4.52 -10.77
C LEU A 273 -21.00 -5.22 -11.92
N VAL A 274 -21.63 -6.37 -11.65
CA VAL A 274 -22.51 -7.09 -12.60
C VAL A 274 -23.92 -7.21 -12.01
N GLU A 275 -24.93 -7.04 -12.86
CA GLU A 275 -26.35 -7.22 -12.50
C GLU A 275 -26.83 -8.59 -12.96
N PHE A 276 -27.36 -9.42 -12.05
CA PHE A 276 -27.92 -10.72 -12.41
C PHE A 276 -29.42 -10.62 -12.67
N PRO A 277 -29.93 -11.13 -13.81
CA PRO A 277 -31.37 -11.21 -14.03
C PRO A 277 -32.08 -12.01 -12.92
N PRO A 278 -33.35 -11.73 -12.60
CA PRO A 278 -34.09 -12.45 -11.57
C PRO A 278 -34.04 -13.97 -11.80
N GLY A 279 -33.61 -14.71 -10.77
CA GLY A 279 -33.46 -16.17 -10.81
C GLY A 279 -32.10 -16.70 -11.28
N PHE A 280 -31.15 -15.82 -11.63
CA PHE A 280 -29.77 -16.19 -11.98
C PHE A 280 -28.83 -15.94 -10.80
N GLN A 281 -27.87 -16.86 -10.60
CA GLN A 281 -26.83 -16.78 -9.58
C GLN A 281 -25.45 -16.67 -10.26
N PRO A 282 -24.43 -16.13 -9.57
CA PRO A 282 -23.08 -16.09 -10.13
C PRO A 282 -22.53 -17.50 -10.34
N GLU A 283 -22.11 -17.79 -11.57
CA GLU A 283 -21.37 -19.00 -11.93
C GLU A 283 -19.85 -18.83 -11.71
N PHE A 284 -19.21 -19.89 -11.20
CA PHE A 284 -17.76 -19.97 -11.03
C PHE A 284 -17.24 -21.31 -11.56
N GLU A 285 -16.24 -21.27 -12.44
CA GLU A 285 -15.53 -22.45 -12.93
C GLU A 285 -14.27 -22.74 -12.10
N SER A 286 -13.95 -21.88 -11.12
CA SER A 286 -12.74 -22.02 -10.30
C SER A 286 -12.74 -21.22 -9.01
N LEU A 287 -11.84 -21.62 -8.09
CA LEU A 287 -11.56 -20.88 -6.86
C LEU A 287 -11.09 -19.45 -7.12
N TRP A 288 -10.31 -19.22 -8.19
CA TRP A 288 -9.85 -17.88 -8.57
C TRP A 288 -11.00 -16.96 -9.01
N GLN A 289 -11.95 -17.47 -9.80
CA GLN A 289 -13.12 -16.70 -10.19
C GLN A 289 -14.01 -16.38 -8.97
N LEU A 290 -14.17 -17.35 -8.06
CA LEU A 290 -14.89 -17.17 -6.80
C LEU A 290 -14.25 -16.10 -5.92
N PHE A 291 -12.92 -16.13 -5.74
CA PHE A 291 -12.18 -15.13 -4.97
C PHE A 291 -12.29 -13.73 -5.59
N ARG A 292 -12.02 -13.59 -6.90
CA ARG A 292 -12.06 -12.28 -7.58
C ARG A 292 -13.45 -11.68 -7.67
N PHE A 293 -14.49 -12.49 -7.73
CA PHE A 293 -15.85 -11.97 -7.69
C PHE A 293 -16.13 -11.22 -6.38
N HIS A 294 -15.55 -11.69 -5.27
CA HIS A 294 -15.68 -11.09 -3.95
C HIS A 294 -14.58 -10.06 -3.61
N ASP A 295 -13.63 -9.82 -4.52
CA ASP A 295 -12.59 -8.78 -4.47
C ASP A 295 -12.86 -7.72 -5.56
N PRO A 296 -13.94 -6.91 -5.45
CA PRO A 296 -14.40 -6.02 -6.52
C PRO A 296 -13.40 -4.89 -6.85
N ASP A 297 -12.55 -4.50 -5.91
CA ASP A 297 -11.55 -3.44 -6.06
C ASP A 297 -10.18 -3.95 -6.56
N GLU A 298 -10.03 -5.26 -6.73
CA GLU A 298 -8.78 -5.94 -7.12
C GLU A 298 -7.65 -5.71 -6.12
N SER A 299 -7.97 -5.63 -4.83
CA SER A 299 -6.98 -5.48 -3.77
C SER A 299 -6.05 -6.69 -3.67
N GLY A 300 -6.49 -7.87 -4.14
CA GLY A 300 -5.82 -9.15 -3.95
C GLY A 300 -6.08 -9.77 -2.58
N HIS A 301 -7.01 -9.21 -1.81
CA HIS A 301 -7.34 -9.62 -0.45
C HIS A 301 -8.87 -9.62 -0.27
N LEU A 302 -9.38 -10.53 0.55
CA LEU A 302 -10.75 -10.46 1.06
C LEU A 302 -10.70 -9.93 2.48
N SER A 303 -11.41 -8.84 2.74
CA SER A 303 -11.71 -8.41 4.09
C SER A 303 -12.59 -9.46 4.79
N LYS A 304 -12.69 -9.34 6.11
CA LYS A 304 -13.58 -10.18 6.92
C LYS A 304 -15.01 -10.19 6.39
N GLU A 305 -15.51 -9.05 5.90
CA GLU A 305 -16.87 -8.96 5.37
C GLU A 305 -16.99 -9.53 3.96
N GLU A 306 -16.01 -9.30 3.08
CA GLU A 306 -16.02 -9.87 1.72
C GLU A 306 -15.93 -11.40 1.74
N PHE A 307 -15.10 -11.95 2.63
CA PHE A 307 -15.03 -13.39 2.85
C PHE A 307 -16.33 -13.94 3.46
N ARG A 308 -16.96 -13.20 4.37
CA ARG A 308 -18.29 -13.57 4.89
C ARG A 308 -19.34 -13.62 3.79
N MET A 309 -19.35 -12.62 2.90
CA MET A 309 -20.27 -12.56 1.76
C MET A 309 -20.06 -13.73 0.80
N LEU A 310 -18.80 -14.13 0.57
CA LEU A 310 -18.45 -15.32 -0.20
C LEU A 310 -19.13 -16.58 0.34
N LEU A 311 -19.05 -16.82 1.64
CA LEU A 311 -19.68 -17.97 2.30
C LEU A 311 -21.22 -17.91 2.23
N LEU A 312 -21.80 -16.71 2.37
CA LEU A 312 -23.26 -16.52 2.35
C LEU A 312 -23.87 -16.67 0.96
N GLN A 313 -23.17 -16.25 -0.10
CA GLN A 313 -23.68 -16.32 -1.47
C GLN A 313 -23.44 -17.68 -2.12
N CYS A 314 -22.44 -18.42 -1.63
CA CYS A 314 -22.08 -19.73 -2.18
C CYS A 314 -22.21 -20.86 -1.15
N PRO A 315 -23.33 -20.99 -0.39
CA PRO A 315 -23.43 -21.97 0.69
C PRO A 315 -23.36 -23.42 0.18
N HIS A 316 -23.79 -23.64 -1.06
CA HIS A 316 -23.75 -24.92 -1.75
C HIS A 316 -22.33 -25.39 -2.12
N LEU A 317 -21.31 -24.52 -2.03
CA LEU A 317 -19.93 -24.89 -2.30
C LEU A 317 -19.21 -25.43 -1.06
N PHE A 318 -19.77 -25.30 0.14
CA PHE A 318 -19.04 -25.56 1.40
C PHE A 318 -19.81 -26.48 2.35
N LEU A 319 -19.10 -27.19 3.23
CA LEU A 319 -19.69 -28.13 4.19
C LEU A 319 -20.59 -27.42 5.22
N GLU A 320 -21.91 -27.57 5.08
CA GLU A 320 -22.97 -26.92 5.90
C GLU A 320 -22.77 -27.07 7.42
N SER A 321 -22.19 -28.18 7.88
CA SER A 321 -22.03 -28.48 9.31
C SER A 321 -21.02 -27.59 10.05
N GLU A 322 -20.15 -26.85 9.35
CA GLU A 322 -19.01 -26.14 9.98
C GLU A 322 -19.00 -24.61 9.76
N ILE A 323 -19.89 -24.04 8.93
CA ILE A 323 -20.00 -22.57 8.73
C ILE A 323 -20.96 -21.90 9.75
N THR A 324 -21.37 -22.62 10.79
CA THR A 324 -22.26 -22.08 11.83
C THR A 324 -21.56 -21.07 12.75
N ASN A 325 -20.22 -21.04 12.79
CA ASN A 325 -19.41 -20.12 13.61
C ASN A 325 -18.36 -19.37 12.77
N PHE A 326 -18.77 -18.28 12.11
CA PHE A 326 -17.90 -17.47 11.26
C PHE A 326 -16.59 -16.95 11.94
N PRO A 327 -16.58 -16.50 13.21
CA PRO A 327 -15.33 -16.16 13.90
C PRO A 327 -14.24 -17.24 13.86
N GLU A 328 -14.59 -18.51 14.08
CA GLU A 328 -13.63 -19.61 14.02
C GLU A 328 -13.20 -19.90 12.59
N VAL A 329 -14.11 -19.81 11.61
CA VAL A 329 -13.77 -19.93 10.17
C VAL A 329 -12.79 -18.84 9.73
N TRP A 330 -13.00 -17.60 10.19
CA TRP A 330 -12.09 -16.48 9.92
C TRP A 330 -10.70 -16.70 10.51
N LYS A 331 -10.65 -17.23 11.72
CA LYS A 331 -9.39 -17.57 12.41
C LYS A 331 -8.67 -18.72 11.72
N ASP A 332 -9.36 -19.81 11.40
CA ASP A 332 -8.80 -21.00 10.75
C ASP A 332 -8.31 -20.70 9.33
N ALA A 333 -8.99 -19.80 8.60
CA ALA A 333 -8.49 -19.28 7.32
C ALA A 333 -7.24 -18.38 7.48
N GLY A 334 -6.84 -18.02 8.71
CA GLY A 334 -5.68 -17.19 9.02
C GLY A 334 -5.96 -15.69 9.10
N GLY A 335 -7.22 -15.26 8.92
CA GLY A 335 -7.60 -13.85 8.85
C GLY A 335 -7.51 -13.09 10.17
N GLU A 336 -7.46 -13.75 11.33
CA GLU A 336 -7.33 -13.09 12.64
C GLU A 336 -5.95 -12.45 12.84
N GLY A 337 -4.88 -13.11 12.36
CA GLY A 337 -3.51 -12.59 12.46
C GLY A 337 -3.21 -11.47 11.46
N THR A 338 -3.80 -11.52 10.26
CA THR A 338 -3.51 -10.60 9.15
C THR A 338 -4.55 -9.48 9.01
N GLY A 339 -5.78 -9.69 9.48
CA GLY A 339 -6.93 -8.81 9.23
C GLY A 339 -7.57 -8.97 7.83
N TYR A 340 -7.06 -9.87 6.99
CA TYR A 340 -7.54 -10.13 5.63
C TYR A 340 -7.17 -11.55 5.16
N LEU A 341 -7.79 -12.05 4.09
CA LEU A 341 -7.37 -13.29 3.42
C LEU A 341 -6.79 -12.99 2.03
N ASN A 342 -5.55 -13.38 1.78
CA ASN A 342 -5.04 -13.43 0.41
C ASN A 342 -5.50 -14.72 -0.30
N PHE A 343 -5.29 -14.81 -1.61
CA PHE A 343 -5.76 -15.97 -2.39
C PHE A 343 -5.14 -17.28 -1.92
N ARG A 344 -3.88 -17.30 -1.46
CA ARG A 344 -3.24 -18.51 -0.93
C ARG A 344 -3.95 -19.01 0.33
N MET A 345 -4.15 -18.12 1.30
CA MET A 345 -4.88 -18.43 2.55
C MET A 345 -6.28 -18.96 2.22
N PHE A 346 -6.97 -18.30 1.29
CA PHE A 346 -8.27 -18.76 0.81
C PHE A 346 -8.20 -20.14 0.15
N THR A 347 -7.21 -20.42 -0.70
CA THR A 347 -7.08 -21.72 -1.36
C THR A 347 -6.77 -22.85 -0.37
N ALA A 348 -5.80 -22.64 0.53
CA ALA A 348 -5.43 -23.61 1.55
C ALA A 348 -6.59 -23.92 2.49
N TRP A 349 -7.35 -22.89 2.88
CA TRP A 349 -8.58 -23.04 3.63
C TRP A 349 -9.65 -23.78 2.80
N SER A 350 -9.91 -23.36 1.56
CA SER A 350 -10.95 -23.94 0.71
C SER A 350 -10.72 -25.41 0.41
N GLN A 351 -9.47 -25.85 0.22
CA GLN A 351 -9.12 -27.26 0.01
C GLN A 351 -9.57 -28.17 1.15
N LYS A 352 -9.70 -27.64 2.36
CA LYS A 352 -10.12 -28.40 3.55
C LYS A 352 -11.64 -28.50 3.68
N TYR A 353 -12.41 -27.55 3.13
CA TYR A 353 -13.84 -27.39 3.45
C TYR A 353 -14.78 -27.22 2.25
N ILE A 354 -14.26 -27.16 1.02
CA ILE A 354 -15.08 -27.08 -0.19
C ILE A 354 -15.69 -28.45 -0.52
N GLN A 355 -16.99 -28.47 -0.79
CA GLN A 355 -17.75 -29.69 -1.14
C GLN A 355 -17.57 -30.10 -2.60
N MET A 356 -17.32 -29.14 -3.48
CA MET A 356 -17.19 -29.34 -4.92
C MET A 356 -15.73 -29.19 -5.34
N ASP A 357 -15.28 -30.09 -6.22
CA ASP A 357 -13.95 -30.04 -6.81
C ASP A 357 -13.89 -28.93 -7.86
N LEU A 358 -13.71 -27.69 -7.39
CA LEU A 358 -13.42 -26.55 -8.26
C LEU A 358 -11.91 -26.52 -8.52
N PRO A 359 -11.46 -26.49 -9.78
CA PRO A 359 -10.05 -26.27 -10.05
C PRO A 359 -9.64 -24.91 -9.50
N LEU A 360 -8.35 -24.72 -9.23
CA LEU A 360 -7.83 -23.42 -8.78
C LEU A 360 -8.20 -22.28 -9.75
N GLY A 361 -8.46 -22.61 -11.03
CA GLY A 361 -8.67 -21.61 -12.09
C GLY A 361 -7.38 -21.02 -12.59
N LEU A 362 -6.28 -21.72 -12.29
CA LEU A 362 -4.91 -21.32 -12.54
C LEU A 362 -4.22 -22.20 -13.61
N GLU A 363 -4.95 -23.07 -14.31
CA GLU A 363 -4.40 -24.06 -15.26
C GLU A 363 -4.38 -23.61 -16.72
N VAL A 364 -3.27 -23.91 -17.42
CA VAL A 364 -2.93 -23.45 -18.77
C VAL A 364 -3.80 -24.12 -19.85
N GLY A 365 -4.39 -23.30 -20.72
CA GLY A 365 -4.75 -23.68 -22.09
C GLY A 365 -3.98 -22.77 -23.07
N ASP A 366 -3.66 -23.28 -24.26
CA ASP A 366 -2.76 -22.72 -25.30
C ASP A 366 -3.07 -21.30 -25.83
N ALA A 367 -4.00 -20.56 -25.23
CA ALA A 367 -4.41 -19.22 -25.65
C ALA A 367 -4.57 -18.27 -24.45
N SER A 368 -3.52 -18.10 -23.64
CA SER A 368 -3.58 -17.21 -22.47
C SER A 368 -3.43 -15.74 -22.87
N SER A 369 -4.50 -14.96 -22.71
CA SER A 369 -4.50 -13.52 -22.99
C SER A 369 -3.49 -12.76 -22.11
N ARG A 370 -2.67 -11.88 -22.71
CA ARG A 370 -1.67 -11.02 -22.03
C ARG A 370 -2.12 -9.54 -21.98
N PRO A 371 -3.04 -9.15 -21.07
CA PRO A 371 -3.56 -7.79 -21.04
C PRO A 371 -2.52 -6.79 -20.54
N CYS A 372 -2.62 -5.56 -21.06
CA CYS A 372 -1.77 -4.45 -20.69
C CYS A 372 -2.11 -3.93 -19.29
N ARG A 373 -1.11 -3.76 -18.42
CA ARG A 373 -1.27 -3.29 -17.03
C ARG A 373 -0.94 -1.82 -16.83
N PHE A 374 -0.49 -1.15 -17.87
CA PHE A 374 -0.20 0.28 -17.84
C PHE A 374 -1.41 1.12 -17.37
N ARG A 375 -1.14 2.15 -16.56
CA ARG A 375 -2.10 3.15 -16.10
C ARG A 375 -1.65 4.55 -16.51
N LEU A 376 -2.55 5.29 -17.15
CA LEU A 376 -2.31 6.69 -17.54
C LEU A 376 -2.30 7.57 -16.29
N GLY A 377 -1.13 7.92 -15.75
CA GLY A 377 -1.07 8.60 -14.45
C GLY A 377 -1.29 7.63 -13.29
N GLY A 378 -0.73 7.91 -12.11
CA GLY A 378 -0.69 6.95 -10.98
C GLY A 378 -2.06 6.39 -10.55
N ASP A 379 -3.14 7.10 -10.87
CA ASP A 379 -4.54 6.74 -10.58
C ASP A 379 -5.46 6.75 -11.82
N GLY A 380 -4.95 6.91 -13.05
CA GLY A 380 -5.82 7.00 -14.24
C GLY A 380 -6.16 5.65 -14.89
N PRO A 381 -6.94 5.68 -15.98
CA PRO A 381 -7.51 4.48 -16.59
C PRO A 381 -6.42 3.52 -17.09
N ARG A 382 -6.65 2.22 -16.89
CA ARG A 382 -5.76 1.18 -17.42
C ARG A 382 -5.90 1.09 -18.93
N CYS A 383 -4.80 0.78 -19.60
CA CYS A 383 -4.81 0.43 -21.02
C CYS A 383 -5.77 -0.74 -21.29
N GLY A 384 -6.60 -0.62 -22.32
CA GLY A 384 -7.65 -1.60 -22.67
C GLY A 384 -7.16 -2.81 -23.48
N CYS A 385 -5.86 -2.93 -23.79
CA CYS A 385 -5.36 -4.06 -24.57
C CYS A 385 -5.46 -5.37 -23.78
N GLN A 386 -6.04 -6.40 -24.42
CA GLN A 386 -6.25 -7.71 -23.81
C GLN A 386 -5.12 -8.71 -24.13
N GLU A 387 -4.36 -8.48 -25.19
CA GLU A 387 -3.21 -9.29 -25.57
C GLU A 387 -2.05 -8.41 -26.01
N PHE A 388 -0.84 -8.97 -25.94
CA PHE A 388 0.32 -8.36 -26.58
C PHE A 388 0.24 -8.63 -28.08
N GLN A 389 0.12 -7.58 -28.87
CA GLN A 389 0.19 -7.64 -30.32
C GLN A 389 1.27 -6.67 -30.77
N ALA A 390 2.39 -7.18 -31.28
CA ALA A 390 3.50 -6.33 -31.72
C ALA A 390 3.01 -5.34 -32.79
N ALA A 391 3.26 -4.04 -32.58
CA ALA A 391 2.98 -3.00 -33.56
C ALA A 391 4.00 -3.13 -34.71
N GLY A 392 3.69 -3.97 -35.71
CA GLY A 392 4.62 -4.30 -36.80
C GLY A 392 5.18 -3.08 -37.54
N GLY A 393 6.46 -3.15 -37.92
CA GLY A 393 7.19 -2.15 -38.73
C GLY A 393 8.69 -2.08 -38.38
N ASP A 394 9.56 -1.67 -39.31
CA ASP A 394 11.00 -1.48 -39.04
C ASP A 394 11.24 -0.16 -38.27
N GLY A 395 11.19 -0.20 -36.92
CA GLY A 395 11.30 0.99 -36.05
C GLY A 395 11.31 0.67 -34.55
N PRO A 396 11.59 1.64 -33.64
CA PRO A 396 11.55 1.44 -32.18
C PRO A 396 10.16 1.07 -31.62
N THR A 397 9.10 1.24 -32.42
CA THR A 397 7.73 0.83 -32.11
C THR A 397 7.49 -0.67 -32.30
N SER A 398 8.41 -1.41 -32.94
CA SER A 398 8.30 -2.87 -33.12
C SER A 398 8.39 -3.66 -31.81
N GLU A 399 8.98 -3.07 -30.78
CA GLU A 399 9.13 -3.63 -29.43
C GLU A 399 7.89 -3.36 -28.55
N LEU A 400 6.91 -2.60 -29.06
CA LEU A 400 5.71 -2.19 -28.35
C LEU A 400 4.47 -2.92 -28.87
N CYS A 401 3.50 -3.08 -27.98
CA CYS A 401 2.18 -3.53 -28.37
C CYS A 401 1.47 -2.46 -29.21
N VAL A 402 0.43 -2.82 -29.97
CA VAL A 402 -0.49 -1.89 -30.66
C VAL A 402 -1.11 -0.83 -29.74
N CYS A 403 -1.14 -1.03 -28.42
CA CYS A 403 -1.52 0.02 -27.46
C CYS A 403 -0.41 0.99 -27.07
N GLY A 404 0.81 0.82 -27.56
CA GLY A 404 1.97 1.64 -27.23
C GLY A 404 2.75 1.22 -25.98
N HIS A 405 2.41 0.09 -25.34
CA HIS A 405 3.06 -0.38 -24.11
C HIS A 405 3.87 -1.65 -24.32
N LYS A 406 4.90 -1.86 -23.49
CA LYS A 406 5.84 -2.99 -23.59
C LYS A 406 5.26 -4.36 -23.31
N ALA A 407 5.93 -5.40 -23.82
CA ALA A 407 5.64 -6.79 -23.47
C ALA A 407 5.63 -7.08 -21.96
N SER A 408 6.46 -6.42 -21.15
CA SER A 408 6.49 -6.53 -19.68
C SER A 408 5.29 -5.88 -19.01
N MET A 409 4.69 -4.87 -19.64
CA MET A 409 3.41 -4.32 -19.21
C MET A 409 2.25 -5.26 -19.60
N HIS A 410 2.48 -6.17 -20.55
CA HIS A 410 1.53 -7.19 -21.00
C HIS A 410 1.76 -8.52 -20.30
N ARG A 411 1.17 -8.63 -19.12
CA ARG A 411 1.24 -9.83 -18.29
C ARG A 411 -0.12 -10.50 -18.30
N SER A 412 -0.15 -11.79 -18.66
CA SER A 412 -1.33 -12.60 -18.47
C SER A 412 -1.73 -12.60 -16.99
N ASP A 413 -3.03 -12.72 -16.68
CA ASP A 413 -3.41 -13.19 -15.33
C ASP A 413 -2.76 -14.59 -15.06
N LEU A 414 -2.26 -15.25 -16.12
CA LEU A 414 -1.38 -16.42 -16.11
C LEU A 414 0.08 -16.19 -15.67
N ALA A 415 0.63 -14.99 -15.75
CA ALA A 415 1.89 -14.65 -15.06
C ALA A 415 1.67 -14.45 -13.55
N GLN A 416 0.42 -14.41 -13.08
CA GLN A 416 0.07 -14.68 -11.68
C GLN A 416 -0.16 -16.18 -11.43
N ARG A 417 -0.24 -17.03 -12.48
CA ARG A 417 -0.31 -18.50 -12.37
C ARG A 417 1.08 -19.15 -12.25
N THR A 418 2.17 -18.49 -12.64
CA THR A 418 3.53 -18.87 -12.17
C THR A 418 3.61 -18.81 -10.66
N MET A 419 2.77 -18.05 -9.97
CA MET A 419 2.68 -18.10 -8.51
C MET A 419 2.26 -19.49 -8.01
N SER A 420 1.55 -20.34 -8.78
CA SER A 420 1.24 -21.73 -8.41
C SER A 420 2.40 -22.70 -8.64
N ALA A 421 3.26 -22.45 -9.64
CA ALA A 421 4.52 -23.19 -9.84
C ALA A 421 5.66 -22.66 -8.92
N PHE A 422 5.63 -21.37 -8.58
CA PHE A 422 6.45 -20.69 -7.56
C PHE A 422 5.89 -20.82 -6.14
N LEU A 423 4.73 -21.47 -5.99
CA LEU A 423 4.29 -22.01 -4.70
C LEU A 423 5.00 -23.36 -4.44
N GLU A 424 5.53 -24.01 -5.49
CA GLU A 424 6.40 -25.19 -5.40
C GLU A 424 7.89 -24.82 -5.37
N GLU A 425 8.34 -23.77 -6.06
CA GLU A 425 9.67 -23.17 -5.80
C GLU A 425 9.62 -22.49 -4.42
N GLY A 426 10.23 -23.13 -3.43
CA GLY A 426 10.21 -22.70 -2.04
C GLY A 426 10.67 -21.26 -1.84
N ALA A 427 10.39 -20.71 -0.65
CA ALA A 427 11.02 -19.48 -0.19
C ALA A 427 12.54 -19.51 -0.46
N PRO A 428 13.18 -18.35 -0.70
CA PRO A 428 14.63 -18.29 -0.88
C PRO A 428 15.33 -19.18 0.14
N SER A 429 16.29 -19.99 -0.29
CA SER A 429 16.85 -21.08 0.52
C SER A 429 17.44 -20.65 1.88
N HIS A 430 17.72 -19.36 2.04
CA HIS A 430 18.21 -18.73 3.26
C HIS A 430 17.09 -18.21 4.18
N TRP A 431 15.81 -18.37 3.81
CA TRP A 431 14.67 -18.03 4.65
C TRP A 431 14.40 -19.13 5.68
N SER A 432 13.77 -18.74 6.77
CA SER A 432 13.39 -19.67 7.84
C SER A 432 12.06 -20.31 7.45
N ALA A 433 12.01 -21.64 7.38
CA ALA A 433 10.85 -22.35 6.83
C ALA A 433 9.51 -22.05 7.53
N ASP A 434 9.54 -21.68 8.83
CA ASP A 434 8.35 -21.46 9.65
C ASP A 434 8.09 -19.97 9.98
N ALA A 435 8.78 -19.02 9.33
CA ALA A 435 8.66 -17.59 9.65
C ALA A 435 8.00 -16.79 8.52
N GLU A 436 7.14 -15.82 8.88
CA GLU A 436 6.51 -14.88 7.95
C GLU A 436 6.69 -13.44 8.45
N GLY A 437 6.89 -12.49 7.53
CA GLY A 437 7.07 -11.08 7.87
C GLY A 437 8.51 -10.75 8.27
N LEU A 438 8.71 -9.93 9.31
CA LEU A 438 10.04 -9.49 9.73
C LEU A 438 10.69 -10.49 10.69
N VAL A 439 11.85 -10.99 10.31
CA VAL A 439 12.67 -11.91 11.10
C VAL A 439 13.96 -11.22 11.50
N GLU A 440 14.26 -11.16 12.79
CA GLU A 440 15.51 -10.57 13.28
C GLU A 440 16.73 -11.40 12.85
N ILE A 441 17.77 -10.72 12.38
CA ILE A 441 19.04 -11.34 11.96
C ILE A 441 19.95 -11.39 13.19
N THR A 442 20.41 -12.59 13.53
CA THR A 442 21.30 -12.83 14.67
C THR A 442 22.68 -13.32 14.24
N GLU A 443 22.85 -13.61 12.95
CA GLU A 443 24.06 -14.17 12.37
C GLU A 443 25.11 -13.08 12.13
N GLU A 444 26.19 -13.13 12.93
CA GLU A 444 27.26 -12.13 12.91
C GLU A 444 27.90 -11.88 11.53
N PRO A 445 28.11 -12.89 10.65
CA PRO A 445 28.63 -12.65 9.31
C PRO A 445 27.73 -11.74 8.46
N ILE A 446 26.40 -11.87 8.61
CA ILE A 446 25.41 -11.08 7.85
C ILE A 446 25.38 -9.66 8.40
N LEU A 447 25.32 -9.50 9.73
CA LEU A 447 25.37 -8.20 10.40
C LEU A 447 26.66 -7.44 10.04
N SER A 448 27.80 -8.13 10.01
CA SER A 448 29.08 -7.57 9.57
C SER A 448 29.07 -7.12 8.10
N ARG A 449 28.38 -7.84 7.20
CA ARG A 449 28.20 -7.43 5.80
C ARG A 449 27.33 -6.18 5.70
N LEU A 450 26.21 -6.13 6.41
CA LEU A 450 25.31 -4.97 6.46
C LEU A 450 26.00 -3.73 7.05
N GLN A 451 26.76 -3.89 8.14
CA GLN A 451 27.57 -2.81 8.71
C GLN A 451 28.62 -2.30 7.72
N ALA A 452 29.31 -3.19 7.01
CA ALA A 452 30.26 -2.79 5.98
C ALA A 452 29.56 -2.04 4.83
N LEU A 453 28.34 -2.44 4.45
CA LEU A 453 27.55 -1.74 3.44
C LEU A 453 27.24 -0.30 3.86
N LEU A 454 26.82 -0.09 5.12
CA LEU A 454 26.60 1.26 5.68
C LEU A 454 27.90 2.08 5.68
N HIS A 455 29.04 1.45 5.99
CA HIS A 455 30.33 2.12 6.01
C HIS A 455 30.80 2.56 4.62
N HIS A 456 30.84 1.64 3.65
CA HIS A 456 31.42 1.91 2.32
C HIS A 456 30.49 2.71 1.41
N SER A 457 29.17 2.66 1.63
CA SER A 457 28.21 3.50 0.90
C SER A 457 28.11 4.92 1.48
N HIS A 458 28.76 5.22 2.62
CA HIS A 458 28.82 6.57 3.17
C HIS A 458 29.55 7.52 2.21
N LYS A 459 29.05 8.75 2.09
CA LYS A 459 29.72 9.83 1.35
C LYS A 459 30.48 10.75 2.30
N THR A 460 31.79 10.82 2.14
CA THR A 460 32.70 11.57 3.04
C THR A 460 32.86 13.05 2.69
N THR A 461 32.60 13.44 1.42
CA THR A 461 32.76 14.83 0.94
C THR A 461 31.53 15.28 0.15
N ASP A 462 31.23 16.59 0.18
CA ASP A 462 30.08 17.20 -0.49
C ASP A 462 28.77 16.38 -0.29
N ASN A 463 28.43 16.13 0.97
CA ASN A 463 27.44 15.15 1.38
C ASN A 463 26.17 15.75 2.00
N TRP A 464 26.12 17.08 2.13
CA TRP A 464 24.92 17.77 2.56
C TRP A 464 24.09 18.18 1.34
N THR A 465 22.80 17.87 1.35
CA THR A 465 21.84 18.49 0.43
C THR A 465 20.80 19.32 1.18
N ARG A 466 20.07 20.14 0.42
CA ARG A 466 18.96 20.94 0.94
C ARG A 466 17.89 20.08 1.62
N ASP A 467 17.73 18.82 1.22
CA ASP A 467 16.69 17.94 1.75
C ASP A 467 16.91 17.60 3.23
N ARG A 468 18.17 17.69 3.71
CA ARG A 468 18.52 17.55 5.14
C ARG A 468 18.11 18.77 5.98
N GLY A 469 17.85 19.91 5.34
CA GLY A 469 17.33 21.10 6.00
C GLY A 469 18.37 22.02 6.65
N CYS A 470 17.85 23.08 7.25
CA CYS A 470 18.60 24.15 7.90
C CYS A 470 18.72 23.90 9.42
N SER A 471 19.89 24.11 10.01
CA SER A 471 20.10 23.94 11.47
C SER A 471 19.27 24.90 12.31
N LEU A 472 18.81 26.01 11.74
CA LEU A 472 18.01 27.03 12.41
C LEU A 472 16.51 26.86 12.18
N HIS A 473 16.10 26.43 10.98
CA HIS A 473 14.69 26.45 10.54
C HIS A 473 14.14 25.08 10.15
N GLY A 474 14.93 24.02 10.31
CA GLY A 474 14.55 22.68 9.88
C GLY A 474 14.42 22.54 8.36
N VAL A 475 13.67 21.52 7.93
CA VAL A 475 13.48 21.19 6.51
C VAL A 475 12.43 22.11 5.90
N ASN A 476 12.73 22.73 4.76
CA ASN A 476 11.84 23.65 4.02
C ASN A 476 11.36 24.90 4.80
N GLY A 477 11.92 25.20 5.98
CA GLY A 477 11.53 26.36 6.80
C GLY A 477 12.20 27.69 6.45
N CYS A 478 13.06 27.73 5.42
CA CYS A 478 13.77 28.95 5.02
C CYS A 478 14.17 28.95 3.53
N SER A 479 14.72 30.08 3.07
CA SER A 479 15.23 30.22 1.71
C SER A 479 16.45 29.31 1.45
N ALA A 480 16.68 28.93 0.19
CA ALA A 480 17.83 28.10 -0.19
C ALA A 480 19.18 28.71 0.23
N SER A 481 19.31 30.04 0.20
CA SER A 481 20.52 30.74 0.63
C SER A 481 20.71 30.71 2.16
N CYS A 482 19.63 30.64 2.93
CA CYS A 482 19.69 30.45 4.39
C CYS A 482 20.08 29.00 4.72
N ALA A 483 19.42 28.02 4.09
CA ALA A 483 19.72 26.60 4.29
C ALA A 483 21.17 26.26 3.93
N SER A 484 21.68 26.80 2.82
CA SER A 484 23.07 26.56 2.40
C SER A 484 24.11 27.17 3.35
N ARG A 485 23.79 28.25 4.08
CA ARG A 485 24.67 28.88 5.06
C ARG A 485 24.62 28.18 6.43
N ASN A 486 23.46 27.65 6.79
CA ASN A 486 23.19 27.04 8.09
C ASN A 486 22.84 25.56 7.88
N ARG A 487 23.82 24.78 7.43
CA ARG A 487 23.63 23.37 7.06
C ARG A 487 23.47 22.53 8.32
N VAL A 488 22.44 21.69 8.38
CA VAL A 488 22.35 20.61 9.38
C VAL A 488 23.56 19.69 9.23
N LEU A 489 24.16 19.27 10.35
CA LEU A 489 25.31 18.37 10.34
C LEU A 489 24.95 17.04 9.68
N VAL A 490 25.84 16.55 8.83
CA VAL A 490 25.74 15.22 8.22
C VAL A 490 26.48 14.23 9.12
N PRO A 491 25.88 13.09 9.50
CA PRO A 491 26.57 12.07 10.28
C PRO A 491 27.87 11.62 9.60
N SER A 492 28.94 11.51 10.38
CA SER A 492 30.25 11.04 9.92
C SER A 492 30.31 9.52 9.83
N LYS A 493 29.51 8.81 10.64
CA LYS A 493 29.41 7.34 10.64
C LYS A 493 27.99 6.87 10.98
N TYR A 494 27.68 5.65 10.55
CA TYR A 494 26.45 4.93 10.87
C TYR A 494 26.81 3.57 11.48
N HIS A 495 26.32 3.31 12.68
CA HIS A 495 26.56 2.08 13.41
C HIS A 495 25.29 1.24 13.42
N LEU A 496 25.33 0.08 12.76
CA LEU A 496 24.25 -0.91 12.77
C LEU A 496 24.03 -1.37 14.22
N VAL A 497 22.78 -1.36 14.64
CA VAL A 497 22.34 -1.82 15.96
C VAL A 497 21.67 -3.17 15.84
N THR A 498 20.73 -3.31 14.90
CA THR A 498 20.09 -4.59 14.54
C THR A 498 19.60 -4.52 13.10
N ALA A 499 19.27 -5.67 12.52
CA ALA A 499 18.68 -5.78 11.19
C ALA A 499 17.59 -6.86 11.17
N PHE A 500 16.57 -6.65 10.34
CA PHE A 500 15.50 -7.61 10.13
C PHE A 500 15.44 -7.99 8.65
N ARG A 501 15.30 -9.27 8.36
CA ARG A 501 15.01 -9.82 7.02
C ARG A 501 13.50 -9.85 6.81
N ASN A 502 13.05 -9.38 5.66
CA ASN A 502 11.66 -9.48 5.25
C ASN A 502 11.43 -10.83 4.56
N GLN A 503 10.62 -11.70 5.17
CA GLN A 503 10.19 -12.99 4.65
C GLN A 503 8.74 -12.93 4.13
N ASN A 504 8.31 -11.77 3.62
CA ASN A 504 7.00 -11.61 2.98
C ASN A 504 7.02 -12.26 1.58
N GLN A 505 6.45 -13.46 1.49
CA GLN A 505 6.49 -14.28 0.28
C GLN A 505 5.70 -13.68 -0.89
N ASP A 506 4.59 -12.99 -0.63
CA ASP A 506 3.80 -12.33 -1.69
C ASP A 506 4.60 -11.22 -2.38
N LEU A 507 5.32 -10.40 -1.60
CA LEU A 507 6.19 -9.37 -2.17
C LEU A 507 7.37 -9.97 -2.93
N TRP A 508 7.98 -11.04 -2.41
CA TRP A 508 9.07 -11.75 -3.09
C TRP A 508 8.62 -12.34 -4.43
N GLN A 509 7.44 -12.98 -4.47
CA GLN A 509 6.90 -13.57 -5.69
C GLN A 509 6.61 -12.50 -6.74
N LYS A 510 5.97 -11.39 -6.37
CA LYS A 510 5.74 -10.26 -7.29
C LYS A 510 7.06 -9.73 -7.86
N TYR A 511 8.07 -9.59 -7.01
CA TYR A 511 9.41 -9.20 -7.41
C TYR A 511 10.06 -10.18 -8.40
N ALA A 512 10.07 -11.48 -8.09
CA ALA A 512 10.68 -12.52 -8.93
C ALA A 512 10.04 -12.61 -10.33
N LEU A 513 8.72 -12.41 -10.41
CA LEU A 513 8.00 -12.37 -11.68
C LEU A 513 8.41 -11.18 -12.54
N VAL A 514 8.52 -9.99 -11.95
CA VAL A 514 8.96 -8.80 -12.67
C VAL A 514 10.42 -8.91 -13.08
N LYS A 515 11.28 -9.43 -12.19
CA LYS A 515 12.70 -9.73 -12.47
C LYS A 515 12.84 -10.59 -13.73
N THR A 516 12.11 -11.70 -13.81
CA THR A 516 12.14 -12.62 -14.95
C THR A 516 11.67 -11.93 -16.24
N ALA A 517 10.55 -11.20 -16.20
CA ALA A 517 10.03 -10.49 -17.37
C ALA A 517 11.01 -9.43 -17.90
N VAL A 518 11.66 -8.67 -17.00
CA VAL A 518 12.67 -7.67 -17.40
C VAL A 518 13.93 -8.34 -17.95
N ALA A 519 14.31 -9.52 -17.44
CA ALA A 519 15.44 -10.29 -17.96
C ALA A 519 15.21 -10.72 -19.41
N GLU A 520 14.05 -11.29 -19.71
CA GLU A 520 13.66 -11.63 -21.08
C GLU A 520 13.72 -10.39 -21.98
N GLU A 521 13.16 -9.26 -21.54
CA GLU A 521 13.18 -8.03 -22.32
C GLU A 521 14.59 -7.51 -22.56
N CYS A 522 15.46 -7.51 -21.55
CA CYS A 522 16.86 -7.09 -21.67
C CYS A 522 17.67 -7.99 -22.62
N SER A 523 17.34 -9.28 -22.69
CA SER A 523 17.98 -10.24 -23.59
C SER A 523 17.57 -10.08 -25.07
N ALA A 524 16.39 -9.51 -25.32
CA ALA A 524 15.89 -9.27 -26.68
C ALA A 524 16.69 -8.17 -27.41
N ALA A 525 16.74 -8.25 -28.74
CA ALA A 525 17.37 -7.22 -29.57
C ALA A 525 16.61 -5.88 -29.42
N SER A 526 17.33 -4.80 -29.05
CA SER A 526 16.74 -3.46 -28.88
C SER A 526 17.65 -2.35 -29.40
N LYS A 527 17.05 -1.24 -29.86
CA LYS A 527 17.81 -0.03 -30.23
C LYS A 527 18.40 0.71 -29.02
N ALA A 528 17.84 0.53 -27.82
CA ALA A 528 18.40 1.12 -26.61
C ALA A 528 19.57 0.27 -26.10
N LYS A 529 20.76 0.89 -26.04
CA LYS A 529 21.96 0.20 -25.55
C LYS A 529 21.79 -0.14 -24.06
N PHE A 530 21.75 -1.43 -23.75
CA PHE A 530 21.90 -1.89 -22.38
C PHE A 530 23.32 -1.56 -21.89
N ARG A 531 23.41 -1.00 -20.70
CA ARG A 531 24.67 -0.72 -20.01
C ARG A 531 24.52 -1.11 -18.56
N VAL A 532 25.46 -1.90 -18.07
CA VAL A 532 25.58 -2.16 -16.63
C VAL A 532 26.00 -0.88 -15.94
N LEU A 533 25.19 -0.39 -15.00
CA LEU A 533 25.47 0.84 -14.25
C LEU A 533 25.93 0.48 -12.83
N PRO A 534 27.11 0.95 -12.40
CA PRO A 534 27.62 0.69 -11.06
C PRO A 534 26.89 1.57 -10.03
N THR A 535 26.73 1.02 -8.83
CA THR A 535 26.17 1.69 -7.65
C THR A 535 27.11 1.52 -6.48
N ALA A 536 27.20 2.51 -5.59
CA ALA A 536 28.08 2.45 -4.42
C ALA A 536 27.79 1.24 -3.50
N THR A 537 26.54 0.78 -3.45
CA THR A 537 26.12 -0.46 -2.74
C THR A 537 26.65 -1.71 -3.41
N ASN A 538 26.49 -1.86 -4.73
CA ASN A 538 27.02 -3.02 -5.45
C ASN A 538 28.55 -3.03 -5.39
N ASP A 539 29.20 -1.88 -5.55
CA ASP A 539 30.66 -1.74 -5.40
C ASP A 539 31.09 -2.16 -3.98
N ALA A 540 30.38 -1.71 -2.95
CA ALA A 540 30.66 -2.08 -1.55
C ALA A 540 30.49 -3.58 -1.27
N LEU A 541 29.53 -4.25 -1.93
CA LEU A 541 29.36 -5.71 -1.85
C LEU A 541 30.41 -6.45 -2.69
N ALA A 542 30.86 -5.84 -3.77
CA ALA A 542 31.90 -6.36 -4.67
C ALA A 542 33.33 -6.13 -4.15
N LEU A 543 33.50 -5.33 -3.09
CA LEU A 543 34.82 -5.00 -2.58
C LEU A 543 35.58 -6.28 -2.19
N PRO A 544 36.77 -6.51 -2.78
CA PRO A 544 37.61 -7.63 -2.42
C PRO A 544 37.97 -7.53 -0.94
N ARG A 545 37.48 -8.47 -0.13
CA ARG A 545 37.97 -8.65 1.24
C ARG A 545 39.19 -9.56 1.21
N PRO A 546 40.11 -9.45 2.20
CA PRO A 546 41.08 -10.50 2.44
C PRO A 546 40.29 -11.81 2.65
N MET A 547 40.37 -12.71 1.68
CA MET A 547 39.70 -14.00 1.73
C MET A 547 40.76 -15.09 1.83
N SER A 548 40.56 -15.95 2.81
CA SER A 548 41.33 -17.15 3.06
C SER A 548 40.59 -18.37 2.51
N ALA A 549 41.28 -19.50 2.41
CA ALA A 549 40.65 -20.77 2.04
C ALA A 549 39.51 -21.18 3.00
N SER A 550 39.55 -20.75 4.27
CA SER A 550 38.49 -21.00 5.25
C SER A 550 37.21 -20.18 5.02
N ASP A 551 37.24 -19.18 4.15
CA ASP A 551 36.05 -18.38 3.82
C ASP A 551 35.16 -19.03 2.76
N PHE A 552 35.58 -20.17 2.21
CA PHE A 552 34.87 -20.89 1.14
C PHE A 552 34.42 -22.27 1.59
N THR A 553 33.41 -22.79 0.90
CA THR A 553 32.91 -24.16 1.01
C THR A 553 32.93 -24.85 -0.35
N VAL A 554 33.26 -26.15 -0.40
CA VAL A 554 33.19 -26.92 -1.65
C VAL A 554 31.74 -26.95 -2.13
N GLY A 555 31.50 -26.64 -3.40
CA GLY A 555 30.17 -26.46 -3.98
C GLY A 555 29.62 -25.04 -3.91
N GLU A 556 30.33 -24.11 -3.27
CA GLU A 556 29.88 -22.72 -3.15
C GLU A 556 29.97 -21.98 -4.48
N ALA A 557 28.88 -21.30 -4.86
CA ALA A 557 28.86 -20.42 -6.03
C ALA A 557 29.75 -19.19 -5.83
N VAL A 558 30.62 -18.91 -6.80
CA VAL A 558 31.60 -17.82 -6.78
C VAL A 558 31.64 -17.10 -8.12
N GLU A 559 32.28 -15.94 -8.16
CA GLU A 559 32.66 -15.28 -9.40
C GLU A 559 34.18 -15.42 -9.60
N VAL A 560 34.60 -15.88 -10.78
CA VAL A 560 36.00 -16.08 -11.17
C VAL A 560 36.40 -15.05 -12.23
N TRP A 561 37.45 -14.28 -11.98
CA TRP A 561 37.94 -13.28 -12.94
C TRP A 561 38.52 -13.97 -14.18
N SER A 562 38.11 -13.55 -15.39
CA SER A 562 38.64 -14.07 -16.65
C SER A 562 39.45 -13.02 -17.39
N ASN A 563 40.75 -13.24 -17.53
CA ASN A 563 41.63 -12.34 -18.31
C ASN A 563 41.26 -12.33 -19.80
N GLY A 564 40.78 -13.45 -20.35
CA GLY A 564 40.43 -13.54 -21.77
C GLY A 564 39.13 -12.81 -22.14
N HIS A 565 38.21 -12.66 -21.17
CA HIS A 565 36.94 -11.97 -21.38
C HIS A 565 36.86 -10.62 -20.68
N GLU A 566 37.89 -10.26 -19.90
CA GLU A 566 37.97 -9.05 -19.06
C GLU A 566 36.73 -8.83 -18.18
N LYS A 567 36.12 -9.93 -17.71
CA LYS A 567 34.91 -9.92 -16.87
C LYS A 567 34.96 -11.00 -15.79
N TRP A 568 34.14 -10.82 -14.76
CA TRP A 568 33.83 -11.85 -13.78
C TRP A 568 32.86 -12.87 -14.39
N LEU A 569 33.15 -14.15 -14.18
CA LEU A 569 32.36 -15.27 -14.68
C LEU A 569 31.74 -16.05 -13.52
N PRO A 570 30.49 -16.51 -13.65
CA PRO A 570 29.94 -17.47 -12.71
C PRO A 570 30.84 -18.71 -12.63
N GLY A 571 31.02 -19.20 -11.41
CA GLY A 571 31.85 -20.35 -11.12
C GLY A 571 31.49 -21.01 -9.80
N GLU A 572 32.24 -22.04 -9.47
CA GLU A 572 31.98 -22.88 -8.29
C GLU A 572 33.32 -23.29 -7.65
N VAL A 573 33.33 -23.40 -6.32
CA VAL A 573 34.46 -23.95 -5.58
C VAL A 573 34.48 -25.47 -5.72
N LEU A 574 35.48 -25.99 -6.41
CA LEU A 574 35.64 -27.42 -6.68
C LEU A 574 36.40 -28.16 -5.56
N ALA A 575 37.37 -27.51 -4.93
CA ALA A 575 38.14 -28.08 -3.82
C ALA A 575 38.82 -27.01 -2.97
N ILE A 576 39.07 -27.34 -1.70
CA ILE A 576 39.79 -26.48 -0.75
C ILE A 576 40.92 -27.30 -0.14
N TYR A 577 42.15 -26.79 -0.23
CA TYR A 577 43.33 -27.49 0.28
C TYR A 577 43.81 -26.83 1.57
N SER A 578 43.51 -27.44 2.71
CA SER A 578 43.96 -26.97 4.03
C SER A 578 45.37 -27.44 4.40
N SER A 579 45.93 -28.39 3.65
CA SER A 579 47.29 -28.92 3.83
C SER A 579 47.98 -29.13 2.48
N LEU A 580 49.31 -29.25 2.48
CA LEU A 580 50.08 -29.56 1.28
C LEU A 580 49.62 -30.91 0.71
N THR A 581 49.07 -30.89 -0.50
CA THR A 581 48.45 -32.06 -1.15
C THR A 581 49.05 -32.25 -2.55
N VAL A 582 49.07 -33.45 -3.08
CA VAL A 582 49.49 -33.72 -4.48
C VAL A 582 48.26 -34.06 -5.30
N GLU A 583 48.04 -33.33 -6.39
CA GLU A 583 46.95 -33.58 -7.33
C GLU A 583 47.50 -33.54 -8.75
N GLU A 584 47.16 -34.54 -9.57
CA GLU A 584 47.64 -34.69 -10.96
C GLU A 584 49.18 -34.57 -11.10
N GLY A 585 49.92 -35.05 -10.09
CA GLY A 585 51.38 -35.02 -10.06
C GLY A 585 51.99 -33.67 -9.67
N SER A 586 51.19 -32.66 -9.32
CA SER A 586 51.63 -31.33 -8.89
C SER A 586 51.38 -31.09 -7.40
N ALA A 587 52.33 -30.46 -6.72
CA ALA A 587 52.18 -30.09 -5.31
C ALA A 587 51.30 -28.84 -5.16
N ILE A 588 50.17 -29.00 -4.48
CA ILE A 588 49.20 -27.95 -4.14
C ILE A 588 49.44 -27.50 -2.70
N GLN A 589 49.71 -26.22 -2.53
CA GLN A 589 50.01 -25.65 -1.20
C GLN A 589 48.75 -25.49 -0.36
N ALA A 590 48.92 -25.59 0.97
CA ALA A 590 47.87 -25.26 1.94
C ALA A 590 47.38 -23.81 1.73
N GLY A 591 46.07 -23.60 1.86
CA GLY A 591 45.41 -22.32 1.59
C GLY A 591 45.04 -22.10 0.12
N THR A 592 45.17 -23.10 -0.74
CA THR A 592 44.73 -23.01 -2.16
C THR A 592 43.23 -23.30 -2.27
N VAL A 593 42.52 -22.55 -3.11
CA VAL A 593 41.12 -22.79 -3.47
C VAL A 593 41.06 -23.13 -4.97
N LYS A 594 40.51 -24.28 -5.33
CA LYS A 594 40.28 -24.66 -6.74
C LYS A 594 38.88 -24.26 -7.13
N VAL A 595 38.76 -23.48 -8.20
CA VAL A 595 37.48 -22.99 -8.73
C VAL A 595 37.30 -23.37 -10.19
N GLY A 596 36.07 -23.63 -10.61
CA GLY A 596 35.67 -23.86 -12.00
C GLY A 596 34.82 -22.72 -12.53
N SER A 597 34.93 -22.43 -13.82
CA SER A 597 34.06 -21.49 -14.55
C SER A 597 33.98 -21.91 -16.02
N GLU A 598 33.16 -21.23 -16.84
CA GLU A 598 33.14 -21.46 -18.30
C GLU A 598 34.50 -21.23 -18.98
N ALA A 599 35.39 -20.43 -18.37
CA ALA A 599 36.75 -20.21 -18.86
C ALA A 599 37.76 -21.30 -18.42
N GLY A 600 37.30 -22.34 -17.72
CA GLY A 600 38.12 -23.44 -17.21
C GLY A 600 38.36 -23.38 -15.70
N VAL A 601 39.27 -24.25 -15.23
CA VAL A 601 39.61 -24.44 -13.82
C VAL A 601 40.82 -23.58 -13.43
N LYS A 602 40.76 -22.94 -12.25
CA LYS A 602 41.87 -22.17 -11.67
C LYS A 602 42.20 -22.64 -10.25
N PHE A 603 43.49 -22.72 -9.95
CA PHE A 603 44.00 -22.92 -8.60
C PHE A 603 44.42 -21.56 -8.03
N VAL A 604 43.62 -21.04 -7.11
CA VAL A 604 43.83 -19.73 -6.50
C VAL A 604 44.61 -19.91 -5.21
N LYS A 605 45.92 -19.64 -5.30
CA LYS A 605 46.82 -19.72 -4.15
C LYS A 605 46.62 -18.51 -3.24
N TYR A 606 46.54 -18.76 -1.94
CA TYR A 606 46.66 -17.69 -0.96
C TYR A 606 48.11 -17.19 -0.90
N VAL A 607 48.32 -15.92 -1.26
CA VAL A 607 49.62 -15.22 -1.14
C VAL A 607 49.35 -13.90 -0.41
N PRO A 608 49.86 -13.71 0.82
CA PRO A 608 49.81 -12.41 1.49
C PRO A 608 50.65 -11.36 0.75
N PRO A 609 50.21 -10.08 0.66
CA PRO A 609 49.05 -9.50 1.32
C PRO A 609 47.84 -9.35 0.37
N ASP A 610 47.36 -10.46 -0.22
CA ASP A 610 46.02 -10.62 -0.83
C ASP A 610 45.92 -10.54 -2.36
N HIS A 611 45.97 -11.70 -3.03
CA HIS A 611 45.60 -11.85 -4.46
C HIS A 611 44.45 -12.83 -4.73
N VAL A 612 43.89 -13.49 -3.70
CA VAL A 612 42.75 -14.42 -3.87
C VAL A 612 41.53 -13.68 -4.41
N SER A 613 41.23 -12.52 -3.81
CA SER A 613 40.09 -11.67 -4.13
C SER A 613 40.18 -10.95 -5.49
N ALA A 614 41.37 -10.91 -6.10
CA ALA A 614 41.57 -10.46 -7.48
C ALA A 614 41.22 -11.54 -8.52
N THR A 615 41.14 -12.81 -8.08
CA THR A 615 40.88 -13.96 -8.97
C THR A 615 39.52 -14.59 -8.70
N VAL A 616 39.08 -14.65 -7.44
CA VAL A 616 37.81 -15.25 -6.99
C VAL A 616 37.17 -14.36 -5.94
N ARG A 617 35.88 -14.07 -6.09
CA ARG A 617 35.08 -13.36 -5.10
C ARG A 617 33.75 -14.06 -4.88
N LYS A 618 33.11 -13.80 -3.73
CA LYS A 618 31.72 -14.19 -3.53
C LYS A 618 30.80 -13.33 -4.39
N PRO A 619 29.66 -13.86 -4.86
CA PRO A 619 28.69 -13.08 -5.61
C PRO A 619 28.21 -11.86 -4.79
N CYS A 620 27.84 -10.78 -5.47
CA CYS A 620 27.29 -9.58 -4.85
C CYS A 620 25.90 -9.85 -4.27
N SER A 621 25.85 -10.37 -3.04
CA SER A 621 24.65 -10.54 -2.23
C SER A 621 24.93 -10.11 -0.79
N VAL A 622 23.90 -9.76 -0.02
CA VAL A 622 24.03 -9.70 1.46
C VAL A 622 24.03 -11.12 2.01
N GLU A 623 23.14 -11.94 1.46
CA GLU A 623 22.96 -13.37 1.72
C GLU A 623 22.17 -13.98 0.55
N GLY A 624 22.25 -15.30 0.37
CA GLY A 624 21.46 -16.00 -0.64
C GLY A 624 21.83 -15.61 -2.07
N GLU A 625 20.80 -15.44 -2.91
CA GLU A 625 20.93 -15.24 -4.35
C GLU A 625 21.71 -13.96 -4.70
N ALA A 626 22.63 -14.10 -5.65
CA ALA A 626 23.39 -13.00 -6.21
C ALA A 626 22.49 -12.01 -6.97
N LEU A 627 22.86 -10.73 -6.95
CA LEU A 627 22.28 -9.75 -7.86
C LEU A 627 22.65 -10.10 -9.31
N ASP A 628 21.69 -9.99 -10.23
CA ASP A 628 21.87 -10.18 -11.67
C ASP A 628 22.30 -8.87 -12.36
N PRO A 629 23.57 -8.75 -12.78
CA PRO A 629 24.06 -7.56 -13.46
C PRO A 629 23.50 -7.41 -14.89
N SER A 630 23.01 -8.48 -15.51
CA SER A 630 22.45 -8.46 -16.88
C SER A 630 21.12 -7.70 -16.98
N ILE A 631 20.51 -7.41 -15.83
CA ILE A 631 19.29 -6.63 -15.70
C ILE A 631 19.45 -5.44 -14.75
N ASN A 632 20.68 -5.03 -14.44
CA ASN A 632 20.91 -3.93 -13.49
C ASN A 632 20.16 -4.18 -12.16
N GLU A 633 20.27 -5.39 -11.59
CA GLU A 633 19.75 -5.66 -10.25
C GLU A 633 20.66 -5.00 -9.21
N TRP A 634 20.08 -4.20 -8.32
CA TRP A 634 20.84 -3.44 -7.33
C TRP A 634 20.28 -3.65 -5.94
N TYR A 635 21.16 -3.54 -4.95
CA TYR A 635 20.76 -3.14 -3.62
C TYR A 635 20.73 -1.63 -3.52
N LEU A 636 19.63 -1.03 -3.08
CA LEU A 636 19.55 0.42 -2.91
C LEU A 636 18.82 0.77 -1.61
N PHE A 637 19.19 1.92 -1.04
CA PHE A 637 18.60 2.40 0.21
C PHE A 637 17.34 3.22 -0.04
N HIS A 638 16.36 3.04 0.84
CA HIS A 638 15.19 3.91 0.96
C HIS A 638 15.01 4.37 2.41
N GLY A 639 15.14 5.67 2.65
CA GLY A 639 14.90 6.27 3.95
C GLY A 639 13.50 6.86 4.06
N SER A 640 12.87 6.67 5.22
CA SER A 640 11.59 7.28 5.57
C SER A 640 11.41 7.28 7.08
N ARG A 641 10.22 7.67 7.54
CA ARG A 641 9.83 7.49 8.94
C ARG A 641 9.51 6.01 9.26
N PRO A 642 9.75 5.52 10.49
CA PRO A 642 9.57 4.11 10.86
C PRO A 642 8.20 3.53 10.48
N GLU A 643 7.11 4.28 10.66
CA GLU A 643 5.76 3.81 10.34
C GLU A 643 5.55 3.62 8.85
N ALA A 644 6.18 4.46 8.02
CA ALA A 644 6.12 4.31 6.57
C ALA A 644 6.89 3.08 6.10
N LEU A 645 8.07 2.81 6.69
CA LEU A 645 8.87 1.63 6.36
C LEU A 645 8.16 0.34 6.78
N ALA A 646 7.56 0.30 7.98
CA ALA A 646 6.75 -0.81 8.44
C ALA A 646 5.59 -1.13 7.47
N ASN A 647 4.90 -0.11 6.97
CA ASN A 647 3.84 -0.28 5.98
C ASN A 647 4.35 -0.81 4.63
N ILE A 648 5.54 -0.37 4.19
CA ILE A 648 6.16 -0.83 2.93
C ILE A 648 6.53 -2.32 3.02
N LEU A 649 7.06 -2.75 4.17
CA LEU A 649 7.45 -4.15 4.41
C LEU A 649 6.25 -5.11 4.34
N VAL A 650 5.05 -4.64 4.67
CA VAL A 650 3.81 -5.43 4.63
C VAL A 650 3.08 -5.31 3.29
N SER A 651 2.96 -4.10 2.74
CA SER A 651 2.02 -3.79 1.64
C SER A 651 2.66 -3.27 0.35
N ASN A 652 3.98 -3.35 0.25
CA ASN A 652 4.81 -2.76 -0.81
C ASN A 652 4.75 -1.21 -0.85
N PHE A 653 5.55 -0.60 -1.73
CA PHE A 653 5.55 0.82 -2.01
C PHE A 653 4.22 1.28 -2.61
N ARG A 654 3.79 2.50 -2.23
CA ARG A 654 2.59 3.14 -2.78
C ARG A 654 3.00 4.35 -3.63
N LEU A 655 2.92 4.20 -4.95
CA LEU A 655 3.22 5.28 -5.91
C LEU A 655 2.40 6.55 -5.68
N THR A 656 1.21 6.43 -5.11
CA THR A 656 0.33 7.56 -4.76
C THR A 656 0.87 8.43 -3.62
N LEU A 657 1.92 7.98 -2.93
CA LEU A 657 2.66 8.77 -1.93
C LEU A 657 3.95 9.40 -2.52
N ALA A 658 4.25 9.20 -3.80
CA ALA A 658 5.41 9.82 -4.44
C ALA A 658 5.31 11.36 -4.32
N GLY A 659 6.38 12.00 -3.86
CA GLY A 659 6.41 13.45 -3.62
C GLY A 659 5.76 13.92 -2.31
N SER A 660 5.18 13.03 -1.48
CA SER A 660 4.66 13.41 -0.16
C SER A 660 5.75 13.53 0.91
N GLY A 661 6.96 13.00 0.65
CA GLY A 661 8.14 13.05 1.54
C GLY A 661 8.81 14.43 1.65
N ALA A 662 10.11 14.46 1.93
CA ALA A 662 10.88 15.71 2.10
C ALA A 662 11.19 16.44 0.79
N THR A 663 10.62 16.01 -0.33
CA THR A 663 10.64 16.72 -1.61
C THR A 663 10.22 18.17 -1.41
N TRP A 664 10.96 19.11 -2.00
CA TRP A 664 10.64 20.54 -1.90
C TRP A 664 9.21 20.84 -2.36
N LYS A 665 8.49 21.63 -1.57
CA LYS A 665 7.08 21.98 -1.78
C LYS A 665 6.95 23.49 -1.82
N ASP A 666 6.11 23.99 -2.73
CA ASP A 666 5.66 25.38 -2.66
C ASP A 666 4.91 25.61 -1.33
N ALA A 667 4.97 26.82 -0.79
CA ALA A 667 4.25 27.17 0.43
C ALA A 667 2.74 26.82 0.28
N GLY A 668 2.22 26.02 1.20
CA GLY A 668 0.82 25.58 1.19
C GLY A 668 0.52 24.31 0.38
N LYS A 669 1.49 23.72 -0.34
CA LYS A 669 1.28 22.45 -1.06
C LYS A 669 1.66 21.23 -0.22
N ALA A 670 0.78 20.23 -0.18
CA ALA A 670 0.98 18.99 0.59
C ALA A 670 2.03 18.04 -0.02
N SER A 671 2.27 18.12 -1.33
CA SER A 671 3.25 17.32 -2.07
C SER A 671 4.18 18.20 -2.90
N GLY A 672 5.45 17.80 -2.97
CA GLY A 672 6.43 18.40 -3.86
C GLY A 672 6.35 17.80 -5.26
N THR A 673 7.07 18.38 -6.22
CA THR A 673 7.25 17.78 -7.55
C THR A 673 8.62 17.10 -7.59
N PRO A 674 8.68 15.75 -7.55
CA PRO A 674 9.96 15.05 -7.54
C PRO A 674 10.76 15.28 -8.81
N LEU A 675 12.08 15.22 -8.68
CA LEU A 675 13.00 15.67 -9.72
C LEU A 675 12.85 14.89 -11.03
N TYR A 676 12.80 13.56 -10.98
CA TYR A 676 12.63 12.67 -12.13
C TYR A 676 11.15 12.23 -12.28
N GLY A 677 10.20 12.98 -11.74
CA GLY A 677 8.78 12.64 -11.77
C GLY A 677 8.32 11.68 -10.67
N PHE A 678 7.02 11.37 -10.67
CA PHE A 678 6.35 10.60 -9.61
C PHE A 678 6.64 9.09 -9.72
N GLY A 679 7.70 8.64 -9.06
CA GLY A 679 8.09 7.23 -8.93
C GLY A 679 8.61 6.93 -7.53
N ILE A 680 9.18 5.73 -7.36
CA ILE A 680 9.79 5.27 -6.11
C ILE A 680 11.28 5.58 -6.17
N TYR A 681 11.76 6.39 -5.21
CA TYR A 681 13.13 6.90 -5.18
C TYR A 681 14.00 6.05 -4.28
N PHE A 682 15.18 5.73 -4.80
CA PHE A 682 16.21 4.99 -4.12
C PHE A 682 17.55 5.72 -4.22
N ALA A 683 18.38 5.55 -3.20
CA ALA A 683 19.73 6.09 -3.15
C ALA A 683 20.75 4.96 -3.11
N GLU A 684 21.83 5.10 -3.88
CA GLU A 684 22.98 4.19 -3.78
C GLU A 684 23.81 4.40 -2.49
N ARG A 685 23.59 5.51 -1.78
CA ARG A 685 24.37 5.89 -0.60
C ARG A 685 23.48 6.08 0.61
N ILE A 686 23.86 5.47 1.73
CA ILE A 686 23.18 5.64 3.01
C ILE A 686 23.06 7.12 3.40
N THR A 687 24.08 7.94 3.12
CA THR A 687 24.08 9.36 3.49
C THR A 687 22.96 10.16 2.82
N LYS A 688 22.50 9.73 1.62
CA LYS A 688 21.34 10.33 0.94
C LYS A 688 20.03 9.78 1.47
N ALA A 689 19.93 8.46 1.67
CA ALA A 689 18.72 7.85 2.24
C ALA A 689 18.44 8.37 3.67
N ASP A 690 19.49 8.54 4.48
CA ASP A 690 19.43 9.05 5.85
C ASP A 690 18.83 10.47 5.96
N GLU A 691 18.89 11.28 4.90
CA GLU A 691 18.23 12.60 4.87
C GLU A 691 16.71 12.49 5.07
N TYR A 692 16.13 11.34 4.73
CA TYR A 692 14.72 11.04 4.85
C TYR A 692 14.39 10.15 6.07
N ALA A 693 15.40 9.66 6.78
CA ALA A 693 15.22 8.81 7.94
C ALA A 693 14.84 9.63 9.18
N ALA A 694 13.71 9.27 9.79
CA ALA A 694 13.25 9.87 11.04
C ALA A 694 13.68 9.03 12.24
N GLN A 695 13.81 9.68 13.41
CA GLN A 695 14.15 9.02 14.66
C GLN A 695 13.06 8.01 15.05
N VAL A 696 13.48 6.84 15.52
CA VAL A 696 12.61 5.84 16.14
C VAL A 696 12.17 6.36 17.50
N LYS A 697 10.85 6.43 17.72
CA LYS A 697 10.24 6.94 18.96
C LYS A 697 9.66 5.81 19.78
N ASP A 698 9.60 6.03 21.08
CA ASP A 698 8.95 5.11 22.01
C ASP A 698 7.45 4.93 21.70
N GLY A 699 6.93 3.72 21.83
CA GLY A 699 5.59 3.32 21.39
C GLY A 699 5.40 3.19 19.87
N GLY A 700 6.47 3.32 19.07
CA GLY A 700 6.46 3.09 17.62
C GLY A 700 6.54 1.60 17.23
N PRO A 701 6.54 1.29 15.91
CA PRO A 701 6.56 -0.09 15.41
C PRO A 701 7.90 -0.81 15.60
N LEU A 702 8.93 -0.12 16.10
CA LEU A 702 10.29 -0.65 16.29
C LEU A 702 10.78 -0.33 17.70
N PRO A 703 11.55 -1.23 18.33
CA PRO A 703 12.08 -1.00 19.67
C PRO A 703 13.08 0.16 19.71
N VAL A 704 13.07 0.91 20.81
CA VAL A 704 14.04 1.97 21.10
C VAL A 704 15.33 1.39 21.71
N SER A 705 16.42 2.16 21.70
CA SER A 705 17.71 1.68 22.22
C SER A 705 17.64 1.46 23.74
N PRO A 706 18.08 0.29 24.25
CA PRO A 706 18.12 0.02 25.70
C PRO A 706 19.00 0.99 26.49
N ASP A 707 19.98 1.60 25.83
CA ASP A 707 20.97 2.50 26.43
C ASP A 707 20.68 4.00 26.15
N GLY A 708 19.48 4.32 25.65
CA GLY A 708 19.03 5.70 25.44
C GLY A 708 19.62 6.38 24.20
N ARG A 709 20.38 5.68 23.34
CA ARG A 709 20.85 6.24 22.07
C ARG A 709 19.70 6.48 21.09
N GLU A 710 19.80 7.55 20.29
CA GLU A 710 18.85 7.80 19.20
C GLU A 710 19.05 6.79 18.07
N LEU A 711 17.96 6.11 17.69
CA LEU A 711 17.96 5.14 16.60
C LEU A 711 17.21 5.69 15.38
N PHE A 712 17.64 5.23 14.21
CA PHE A 712 17.08 5.54 12.90
C PHE A 712 16.94 4.24 12.13
N CYS A 713 16.09 4.23 11.10
CA CYS A 713 15.91 3.07 10.25
C CYS A 713 15.84 3.43 8.76
N VAL A 714 16.36 2.53 7.93
CA VAL A 714 16.24 2.58 6.47
C VAL A 714 15.91 1.19 5.94
N LEU A 715 15.29 1.13 4.76
CA LEU A 715 15.18 -0.11 4.00
C LEU A 715 16.38 -0.27 3.08
N LEU A 716 16.88 -1.50 2.98
CA LEU A 716 17.74 -1.96 1.91
C LEU A 716 16.89 -2.83 0.98
N CYS A 717 16.69 -2.36 -0.24
CA CYS A 717 15.78 -2.99 -1.20
C CYS A 717 16.56 -3.62 -2.35
N ARG A 718 16.13 -4.80 -2.81
CA ARG A 718 16.48 -5.30 -4.14
C ARG A 718 15.63 -4.59 -5.18
N VAL A 719 16.25 -4.05 -6.21
CA VAL A 719 15.60 -3.24 -7.25
C VAL A 719 16.06 -3.70 -8.63
N VAL A 720 15.11 -4.02 -9.51
CA VAL A 720 15.38 -4.39 -10.89
C VAL A 720 15.39 -3.14 -11.78
N GLY A 721 16.57 -2.75 -12.25
CA GLY A 721 16.76 -1.57 -13.10
C GLY A 721 16.46 -1.78 -14.59
N GLY A 722 16.71 -2.97 -15.11
CA GLY A 722 16.66 -3.31 -16.53
C GLY A 722 17.53 -2.40 -17.41
N ARG A 723 17.12 -2.17 -18.66
CA ARG A 723 17.59 -1.03 -19.48
C ARG A 723 17.23 0.28 -18.79
N THR A 724 18.21 1.08 -18.42
CA THR A 724 17.95 2.28 -17.61
C THR A 724 18.14 3.57 -18.41
N ASN A 725 17.22 4.52 -18.24
CA ASN A 725 17.32 5.86 -18.82
C ASN A 725 18.31 6.69 -18.00
N LEU A 726 19.51 6.92 -18.53
CA LEU A 726 20.59 7.60 -17.84
C LEU A 726 20.46 9.12 -18.00
N VAL A 727 20.29 9.83 -16.88
CA VAL A 727 20.12 11.28 -16.85
C VAL A 727 21.33 11.93 -16.18
N THR A 728 22.13 12.66 -16.96
CA THR A 728 23.37 13.30 -16.46
C THR A 728 23.30 14.83 -16.39
N THR A 729 22.25 15.46 -16.94
CA THR A 729 22.10 16.92 -17.05
C THR A 729 21.02 17.47 -16.09
N ASN A 730 20.84 18.80 -16.06
CA ASN A 730 19.73 19.44 -15.33
C ASN A 730 18.49 19.67 -16.22
N GLU A 731 18.57 19.38 -17.51
CA GLU A 731 17.45 19.44 -18.44
C GLU A 731 16.61 18.17 -18.27
N ILE A 732 15.64 18.23 -17.37
CA ILE A 732 14.85 17.07 -16.97
C ILE A 732 13.39 17.28 -17.39
N GLU A 733 13.00 16.58 -18.45
CA GLU A 733 11.62 16.47 -18.91
C GLU A 733 10.93 15.31 -18.16
N ARG A 734 10.29 15.60 -17.02
CA ARG A 734 9.78 14.57 -16.09
C ARG A 734 8.74 13.64 -16.72
N GLU A 735 7.81 14.22 -17.47
CA GLU A 735 6.75 13.49 -18.15
C GLU A 735 7.32 12.59 -19.26
N LYS A 736 8.37 13.06 -19.93
CA LYS A 736 9.10 12.29 -20.93
C LYS A 736 9.89 11.14 -20.32
N LEU A 737 10.65 11.37 -19.24
CA LEU A 737 11.34 10.28 -18.54
C LEU A 737 10.39 9.18 -18.09
N ARG A 738 9.22 9.58 -17.61
CA ARG A 738 8.14 8.67 -17.24
C ARG A 738 7.62 7.91 -18.46
N SER A 739 7.25 8.61 -19.53
CA SER A 739 6.77 7.97 -20.77
C SER A 739 7.84 7.06 -21.40
N ASP A 740 9.11 7.45 -21.37
CA ASP A 740 10.24 6.64 -21.84
C ASP A 740 10.42 5.33 -21.06
N VAL A 741 9.90 5.25 -19.83
CA VAL A 741 9.86 4.01 -19.05
C VAL A 741 8.64 3.14 -19.38
N PHE A 742 7.47 3.77 -19.55
CA PHE A 742 6.22 3.05 -19.77
C PHE A 742 5.99 2.64 -21.23
N ASP A 743 6.33 3.55 -22.13
CA ASP A 743 6.09 3.50 -23.58
C ASP A 743 7.41 3.43 -24.36
N GLY A 744 8.52 3.89 -23.78
CA GLY A 744 9.85 3.85 -24.39
C GLY A 744 10.65 2.61 -24.00
N PRO A 745 11.94 2.48 -24.36
CA PRO A 745 12.69 1.23 -24.21
C PRO A 745 13.29 0.98 -22.80
N TYR A 746 13.04 1.86 -21.82
CA TYR A 746 13.69 1.83 -20.51
C TYR A 746 12.79 1.28 -19.38
N HIS A 747 13.34 0.71 -18.31
CA HIS A 747 12.57 0.14 -17.18
C HIS A 747 12.74 0.95 -15.89
N SER A 748 13.71 1.85 -15.87
CA SER A 748 14.00 2.72 -14.73
C SER A 748 14.69 4.00 -15.22
N VAL A 749 14.82 4.97 -14.33
CA VAL A 749 15.63 6.18 -14.52
C VAL A 749 16.79 6.15 -13.54
N PHE A 750 18.00 6.43 -14.04
CA PHE A 750 19.21 6.55 -13.24
C PHE A 750 19.76 7.96 -13.38
N GLY A 751 19.58 8.76 -12.33
CA GLY A 751 20.03 10.14 -12.28
C GLY A 751 21.49 10.24 -11.86
N ASP A 752 22.42 10.10 -12.80
CA ASP A 752 23.86 10.32 -12.58
C ASP A 752 24.29 11.76 -12.91
N ARG A 753 23.75 12.71 -12.15
CA ARG A 753 24.21 14.12 -12.23
C ARG A 753 25.51 14.35 -11.46
N VAL A 754 26.03 13.33 -10.79
CA VAL A 754 27.32 13.39 -10.07
C VAL A 754 28.45 13.48 -11.08
N SER A 755 28.49 12.54 -12.03
CA SER A 755 29.60 12.42 -12.97
C SER A 755 29.79 13.62 -13.89
N THR A 756 28.71 14.32 -14.28
CA THR A 756 28.79 15.45 -15.22
C THR A 756 28.66 16.82 -14.57
N LEU A 757 27.85 16.94 -13.52
CA LEU A 757 27.51 18.25 -12.91
C LEU A 757 28.06 18.42 -11.48
N GLY A 758 28.81 17.44 -10.96
CA GLY A 758 29.31 17.47 -9.59
C GLY A 758 28.21 17.53 -8.54
N LYS A 759 27.00 17.02 -8.85
CA LYS A 759 25.93 16.93 -7.85
C LYS A 759 26.28 15.90 -6.77
N PRO A 760 25.67 15.99 -5.58
CA PRO A 760 26.17 15.20 -4.45
C PRO A 760 25.81 13.71 -4.53
N TYR A 761 24.70 13.31 -5.17
CA TYR A 761 24.23 11.93 -5.13
C TYR A 761 23.66 11.47 -6.47
N LYS A 762 23.82 10.16 -6.74
CA LYS A 762 23.06 9.44 -7.76
C LYS A 762 21.78 8.90 -7.14
N GLU A 763 20.71 8.92 -7.90
CA GLU A 763 19.39 8.47 -7.47
C GLU A 763 18.79 7.57 -8.55
N VAL A 764 18.10 6.52 -8.14
CA VAL A 764 17.41 5.59 -9.03
C VAL A 764 15.92 5.72 -8.80
N VAL A 765 15.15 5.76 -9.88
CA VAL A 765 13.70 5.83 -9.84
C VAL A 765 13.09 4.72 -10.67
N VAL A 766 12.19 3.96 -10.04
CA VAL A 766 11.32 2.98 -10.71
C VAL A 766 9.86 3.42 -10.60
N TYR A 767 9.04 3.00 -11.55
CA TYR A 767 7.63 3.41 -11.64
C TYR A 767 6.65 2.24 -11.53
N ASP A 768 7.17 1.03 -11.34
CA ASP A 768 6.42 -0.16 -10.93
C ASP A 768 6.93 -0.61 -9.56
N LYS A 769 6.02 -0.74 -8.59
CA LYS A 769 6.35 -1.16 -7.22
C LYS A 769 6.80 -2.62 -7.16
N ASP A 770 6.39 -3.43 -8.13
CA ASP A 770 6.72 -4.85 -8.18
C ASP A 770 8.13 -5.07 -8.78
N GLN A 771 8.83 -4.02 -9.24
CA GLN A 771 10.28 -4.05 -9.53
C GLN A 771 11.15 -4.04 -8.27
N VAL A 772 10.54 -3.99 -7.08
CA VAL A 772 11.23 -3.79 -5.81
C VAL A 772 10.82 -4.84 -4.79
N PHE A 773 11.82 -5.38 -4.09
CA PHE A 773 11.62 -6.14 -2.86
C PHE A 773 12.33 -5.45 -1.69
N PRO A 774 11.60 -4.96 -0.67
CA PRO A 774 12.21 -4.40 0.54
C PRO A 774 12.73 -5.54 1.43
N GLU A 775 13.96 -5.98 1.17
CA GLU A 775 14.52 -7.21 1.75
C GLU A 775 15.01 -7.05 3.19
N TYR A 776 15.63 -5.92 3.53
CA TYR A 776 16.11 -5.70 4.90
C TYR A 776 15.63 -4.37 5.48
N LEU A 777 15.27 -4.40 6.75
CA LEU A 777 15.11 -3.22 7.59
C LEU A 777 16.35 -3.08 8.47
N LEU A 778 17.10 -2.01 8.28
CA LEU A 778 18.33 -1.73 9.04
C LEU A 778 18.04 -0.69 10.11
N VAL A 779 18.34 -1.01 11.36
CA VAL A 779 18.26 -0.08 12.50
C VAL A 779 19.67 0.33 12.90
N TYR A 780 19.93 1.63 12.94
CA TYR A 780 21.28 2.15 13.16
C TYR A 780 21.27 3.41 14.04
N SER A 781 22.42 3.70 14.64
CA SER A 781 22.70 4.95 15.33
C SER A 781 23.64 5.82 14.50
N ARG A 782 23.57 7.13 14.72
CA ARG A 782 24.40 8.14 14.05
C ARG A 782 25.58 8.54 14.95
N SER A 783 26.73 8.78 14.34
CA SER A 783 27.83 9.49 15.00
C SER A 783 28.18 10.75 14.24
N TYR A 784 28.50 11.81 14.99
CA TYR A 784 28.94 13.09 14.47
C TYR A 784 30.42 13.25 14.85
N GLY A 785 31.22 13.70 13.89
CA GLY A 785 32.66 13.91 14.05
C GLY A 785 33.00 15.33 14.43
#